data_AF-A0A348PNU5-F1
#
_entry.id   AF-A0A348PNU5-F1
#
_cell.length_a   1.000
_cell.length_b   1.000
_cell.length_c   1.000
_cell.angle_alpha   90.00
_cell.angle_beta   90.00
_cell.angle_gamma   90.00
#
_symmetry.space_group_name_H-M   'P 1'
#
loop_
_entity.id
_entity.type
_entity.pdbx_description
1 polymer ?
#
loop_
_entity_poly.entity_id
_entity_poly.type
_entity_poly.pdbx_seq_one_letter_code
_entity_poly.pdbx_strand_id
1 'polypeptide(L)'
;MVTKQHQIQFYKEELRELEFSVKSIFNATGISLFQNGSIYVGQYRGIDTLRGNAFVDIPSGEKYHAPRLDQRLNCFTLKRGYEKPNSWGNQTYSDLLKDRNRSETKIVDYIPSKRNGWITMLIRDLEADFIENLEYNQLIAFGPTIPPFEYLKNLMDFSASLNGNGSEIWENLLNFKYSLTSVTNPNLLTEDIDIAGAIIDDVEKNNVYVFQGPPGTGKTHQVADIASRLVLDNKSVLITALTNKAAVEACEKPFFNKLFNEGRVSKLPLSIDEKKKFPQLLSTKDLIPVKGHLKLSTYYQFSSIWLEQNETYDYIIVEEASQAYLTTIAAACKVGKKVIVVGDPWQIVPFVNNKNHKVFPNIDHLIHGMNTLSQIREFSFNRKIETRRLTKRSTDFTNSFYDNTIQSKSLFETIDSDISKTNSLSSIIHSEGGPSLIQFDSKAQGVMEQMIRFLVQSVDELLSIKGNSIAVLTPYIETLTYLQQNLKSKTSSRNYLIESVDRVQGLDVDYCFYVIPRPSSFSFNLNRFNVATSRAKKATFILVRDDYYKQVNLPAEVEFYMTKLEDSLSFEYDNISGLCRIKNSNTNNSKDEEKIKVNTDNDQMASKPQLGLKVVGHIDVSKFERPKKELKPNKKNIYIIDTNVFVDYPEIISIIDKKYSIVLSAKVLDELDKLKSTLDNEGKQKVQKALKSINLNIDSRDISMEIADTSLLPADFNKRSPDNMILSVALNFQNENPIILTSDNGLQIKAKGLSITTISLKEFLKQRRSR
;
A
#
# COMPACT_ATOMS: atom_id res chain seq x y z
N MET A 1 14.04 23.08 1.57
CA MET A 1 14.88 21.95 2.02
C MET A 1 14.58 21.65 3.47
N VAL A 2 14.64 20.38 3.88
CA VAL A 2 14.41 19.99 5.27
C VAL A 2 15.62 20.43 6.11
N THR A 3 15.40 21.21 7.17
CA THR A 3 16.48 21.67 8.05
C THR A 3 16.72 20.68 9.18
N LYS A 4 17.88 20.78 9.87
CA LYS A 4 18.14 20.05 11.12
C LYS A 4 17.01 20.25 12.14
N GLN A 5 16.53 21.48 12.30
CA GLN A 5 15.43 21.78 13.23
C GLN A 5 14.11 21.12 12.80
N HIS A 6 13.80 21.09 11.50
CA HIS A 6 12.61 20.38 11.00
C HIS A 6 12.66 18.88 11.32
N GLN A 7 13.83 18.23 11.18
CA GLN A 7 14.00 16.81 11.50
C GLN A 7 13.76 16.53 12.99
N ILE A 8 14.40 17.31 13.86
CA ILE A 8 14.26 17.18 15.31
C ILE A 8 12.80 17.38 15.72
N GLN A 9 12.16 18.42 15.20
CA GLN A 9 10.77 18.73 15.53
C GLN A 9 9.80 17.66 15.00
N PHE A 10 10.05 17.11 13.81
CA PHE A 10 9.28 15.99 13.27
C PHE A 10 9.33 14.77 14.21
N TYR A 11 10.53 14.31 14.61
CA TYR A 11 10.66 13.16 15.50
C TYR A 11 10.12 13.45 16.91
N LYS A 12 10.26 14.68 17.40
CA LYS A 12 9.69 15.10 18.67
C LYS A 12 8.16 15.04 18.65
N GLU A 13 7.53 15.43 17.55
CA GLU A 13 6.08 15.31 17.38
C GLU A 13 5.63 13.85 17.23
N GLU A 14 6.37 13.02 16.50
CA GLU A 14 6.10 11.56 16.44
C GLU A 14 6.16 10.92 17.83
N LEU A 15 7.19 11.23 18.63
CA LEU A 15 7.31 10.77 20.01
C LEU A 15 6.15 11.27 20.87
N ARG A 16 5.76 12.53 20.73
CA ARG A 16 4.64 13.12 21.47
C ARG A 16 3.32 12.43 21.13
N GLU A 17 3.05 12.12 19.87
CA GLU A 17 1.86 11.38 19.45
C GLU A 17 1.83 9.96 20.02
N LEU A 18 2.98 9.28 20.03
CA LEU A 18 3.11 7.97 20.68
C LEU A 18 2.87 8.05 22.19
N GLU A 19 3.50 9.00 22.88
CA GLU A 19 3.29 9.22 24.30
C GLU A 19 1.83 9.56 24.62
N PHE A 20 1.19 10.39 23.80
CA PHE A 20 -0.21 10.74 23.96
C PHE A 20 -1.12 9.52 23.78
N SER A 21 -0.86 8.70 22.77
CA SER A 21 -1.57 7.44 22.55
C SER A 21 -1.43 6.49 23.74
N VAL A 22 -0.21 6.32 24.26
CA VAL A 22 0.04 5.51 25.46
C VAL A 22 -0.68 6.08 26.68
N LYS A 23 -0.54 7.39 26.96
CA LYS A 23 -1.23 8.05 28.09
C LYS A 23 -2.75 7.93 27.98
N SER A 24 -3.30 8.09 26.78
CA SER A 24 -4.72 7.94 26.49
C SER A 24 -5.21 6.54 26.84
N ILE A 25 -4.48 5.50 26.41
CA ILE A 25 -4.79 4.11 26.75
C ILE A 25 -4.65 3.86 28.26
N PHE A 26 -3.56 4.29 28.89
CA PHE A 26 -3.30 3.99 30.30
C PHE A 26 -4.24 4.72 31.26
N ASN A 27 -4.73 5.91 30.88
CA ASN A 27 -5.68 6.71 31.65
C ASN A 27 -7.15 6.43 31.29
N ALA A 28 -7.42 5.68 30.21
CA ALA A 28 -8.77 5.24 29.89
C ALA A 28 -9.27 4.27 30.96
N THR A 29 -10.57 4.32 31.24
CA THR A 29 -11.19 3.38 32.19
C THR A 29 -11.10 1.96 31.65
N GLY A 30 -10.80 1.00 32.52
CA GLY A 30 -10.70 -0.40 32.14
C GLY A 30 -11.98 -0.90 31.46
N ILE A 31 -13.14 -0.44 31.91
CA ILE A 31 -14.43 -0.80 31.32
C ILE A 31 -14.58 -0.30 29.87
N SER A 32 -14.13 0.91 29.58
CA SER A 32 -14.13 1.48 28.22
C SER A 32 -13.20 0.67 27.31
N LEU A 33 -12.02 0.33 27.80
CA LEU A 33 -11.05 -0.49 27.05
C LEU A 33 -11.52 -1.94 26.86
N PHE A 34 -12.29 -2.49 27.78
CA PHE A 34 -12.91 -3.80 27.58
C PHE A 34 -14.01 -3.74 26.51
N GLN A 35 -14.86 -2.71 26.57
CA GLN A 35 -15.95 -2.49 25.61
C GLN A 35 -15.46 -2.20 24.20
N ASN A 36 -14.30 -1.56 24.03
CA ASN A 36 -13.72 -1.27 22.72
C ASN A 36 -12.74 -2.36 22.23
N GLY A 37 -12.57 -3.44 22.99
CA GLY A 37 -11.72 -4.56 22.61
C GLY A 37 -10.22 -4.29 22.70
N SER A 38 -9.77 -3.44 23.62
CA SER A 38 -8.36 -3.23 23.96
C SER A 38 -7.92 -4.01 25.21
N ILE A 39 -8.85 -4.31 26.12
CA ILE A 39 -8.65 -5.22 27.26
C ILE A 39 -9.53 -6.45 27.09
N TYR A 40 -8.98 -7.61 27.43
CA TYR A 40 -9.68 -8.89 27.36
C TYR A 40 -9.63 -9.57 28.73
N VAL A 41 -10.66 -10.34 29.07
CA VAL A 41 -10.70 -11.13 30.30
C VAL A 41 -11.00 -12.57 29.93
N GLY A 42 -10.20 -13.50 30.47
CA GLY A 42 -10.31 -14.92 30.19
C GLY A 42 -10.07 -15.79 31.41
N GLN A 43 -10.48 -17.04 31.32
CA GLN A 43 -10.25 -18.06 32.35
C GLN A 43 -9.05 -18.91 31.98
N TYR A 44 -8.05 -18.94 32.86
CA TYR A 44 -6.89 -19.83 32.70
C TYR A 44 -7.31 -21.30 32.78
N ARG A 45 -6.82 -22.14 31.85
CA ARG A 45 -7.16 -23.56 31.73
C ARG A 45 -5.96 -24.50 31.86
N GLY A 46 -4.79 -23.97 32.19
CA GLY A 46 -3.56 -24.74 32.33
C GLY A 46 -2.53 -24.44 31.24
N ILE A 47 -1.42 -25.15 31.29
CA ILE A 47 -0.28 -25.02 30.39
C ILE A 47 0.17 -26.38 29.87
N ASP A 48 0.45 -26.44 28.58
CA ASP A 48 1.22 -27.52 27.97
C ASP A 48 2.71 -27.19 28.14
N THR A 49 3.34 -27.79 29.15
CA THR A 49 4.75 -27.56 29.49
C THR A 49 5.71 -28.06 28.42
N LEU A 50 5.31 -29.05 27.61
CA LEU A 50 6.14 -29.58 26.51
C LEU A 50 6.22 -28.58 25.35
N ARG A 51 5.08 -27.95 25.02
CA ARG A 51 4.99 -27.00 23.90
C ARG A 51 5.12 -25.54 24.32
N GLY A 52 5.08 -25.26 25.63
CA GLY A 52 5.09 -23.92 26.21
C GLY A 52 3.83 -23.11 25.96
N ASN A 53 2.69 -23.75 25.68
CA ASN A 53 1.43 -23.08 25.37
C ASN A 53 0.54 -23.03 26.62
N ALA A 54 0.17 -21.83 27.08
CA ALA A 54 -0.91 -21.68 28.05
C ALA A 54 -2.27 -21.54 27.35
N PHE A 55 -3.32 -22.09 27.97
CA PHE A 55 -4.68 -22.10 27.44
C PHE A 55 -5.58 -21.17 28.24
N VAL A 56 -6.32 -20.31 27.54
CA VAL A 56 -7.19 -19.32 28.17
C VAL A 56 -8.52 -19.26 27.44
N ASP A 57 -9.61 -19.56 28.13
CA ASP A 57 -10.96 -19.44 27.56
C ASP A 57 -11.45 -17.99 27.63
N ILE A 58 -11.87 -17.43 26.50
CA ILE A 58 -12.49 -16.11 26.41
C ILE A 58 -13.89 -16.21 25.79
N PRO A 59 -14.85 -15.35 26.19
CA PRO A 59 -16.18 -15.34 25.60
C PRO A 59 -16.13 -14.90 24.14
N SER A 60 -17.02 -15.44 23.30
CA SER A 60 -17.15 -15.11 21.88
C SER A 60 -18.57 -14.68 21.51
N GLY A 61 -18.72 -13.92 20.42
CA GLY A 61 -20.00 -13.38 19.93
C GLY A 61 -19.94 -11.86 19.71
N GLU A 62 -21.03 -11.28 19.19
CA GLU A 62 -21.07 -9.87 18.74
C GLU A 62 -20.71 -8.82 19.81
N LYS A 63 -20.87 -9.17 21.09
CA LYS A 63 -20.59 -8.28 22.23
C LYS A 63 -19.17 -8.41 22.81
N TYR A 64 -18.38 -9.36 22.32
CA TYR A 64 -17.06 -9.67 22.87
C TYR A 64 -15.97 -9.55 21.82
N HIS A 65 -14.81 -9.06 22.25
CA HIS A 65 -13.63 -8.94 21.41
C HIS A 65 -12.61 -10.02 21.77
N ALA A 66 -11.79 -10.40 20.79
CA ALA A 66 -10.63 -11.24 21.01
C ALA A 66 -9.39 -10.53 20.44
N PRO A 67 -8.20 -10.73 21.05
CA PRO A 67 -6.98 -10.13 20.53
C PRO A 67 -6.61 -10.67 19.16
N ARG A 68 -5.77 -9.93 18.44
CA ARG A 68 -5.23 -10.40 17.17
C ARG A 68 -4.14 -11.46 17.40
N LEU A 69 -3.98 -12.41 16.48
CA LEU A 69 -2.83 -13.32 16.49
C LEU A 69 -1.49 -12.55 16.37
N ASP A 70 -0.45 -13.06 17.01
CA ASP A 70 0.86 -12.42 17.12
C ASP A 70 0.85 -11.00 17.71
N GLN A 71 -0.20 -10.65 18.47
CA GLN A 71 -0.23 -9.43 19.29
C GLN A 71 0.50 -9.70 20.61
N ARG A 72 1.36 -8.76 21.01
CA ARG A 72 1.91 -8.73 22.37
C ARG A 72 0.98 -7.98 23.31
N LEU A 73 0.75 -8.55 24.49
CA LEU A 73 -0.13 -8.02 25.52
C LEU A 73 0.52 -8.19 26.89
N ASN A 74 0.18 -7.31 27.81
CA ASN A 74 0.36 -7.54 29.24
C ASN A 74 -0.71 -8.52 29.71
N CYS A 75 -0.30 -9.69 30.19
CA CYS A 75 -1.13 -10.62 30.95
C CYS A 75 -1.01 -10.29 32.43
N PHE A 76 -2.11 -10.14 33.15
CA PHE A 76 -2.09 -9.78 34.57
C PHE A 76 -3.26 -10.38 35.35
N THR A 77 -3.03 -10.57 36.64
CA THR A 77 -4.05 -11.08 37.58
C THR A 77 -5.01 -9.99 38.02
N LEU A 78 -6.28 -10.34 38.27
CA LEU A 78 -7.30 -9.42 38.77
C LEU A 78 -7.44 -9.52 40.29
N LYS A 79 -7.72 -8.39 40.96
CA LYS A 79 -7.94 -8.35 42.42
C LYS A 79 -9.28 -8.97 42.78
N ARG A 80 -9.36 -9.59 43.96
CA ARG A 80 -10.62 -10.09 44.51
C ARG A 80 -11.69 -8.99 44.59
N GLY A 81 -12.88 -9.27 44.08
CA GLY A 81 -13.98 -8.29 43.93
C GLY A 81 -13.91 -7.44 42.65
N TYR A 82 -12.83 -7.52 41.89
CA TYR A 82 -12.61 -6.82 40.61
C TYR A 82 -12.41 -7.79 39.43
N GLU A 83 -12.85 -9.04 39.56
CA GLU A 83 -12.59 -10.09 38.56
C GLU A 83 -13.45 -9.93 37.30
N LYS A 84 -14.53 -9.13 37.37
CA LYS A 84 -15.46 -8.90 36.26
C LYS A 84 -15.33 -7.47 35.73
N PRO A 85 -15.36 -7.23 34.41
CA PRO A 85 -15.29 -5.89 33.84
C PRO A 85 -16.26 -4.88 34.47
N ASN A 86 -17.51 -5.29 34.72
CA ASN A 86 -18.54 -4.44 35.31
C ASN A 86 -18.24 -3.97 36.75
N SER A 87 -17.30 -4.62 37.44
CA SER A 87 -16.88 -4.25 38.80
C SER A 87 -15.75 -3.20 38.82
N TRP A 88 -15.15 -2.87 37.69
CA TRP A 88 -14.00 -1.94 37.62
C TRP A 88 -14.40 -0.48 37.86
N GLY A 89 -15.66 -0.11 37.61
CA GLY A 89 -16.14 1.26 37.78
C GLY A 89 -15.27 2.27 37.03
N ASN A 90 -14.71 3.24 37.76
CA ASN A 90 -13.85 4.30 37.21
C ASN A 90 -12.36 3.97 37.23
N GLN A 91 -11.95 2.73 37.56
CA GLN A 91 -10.54 2.35 37.54
C GLN A 91 -9.97 2.49 36.13
N THR A 92 -8.84 3.15 36.03
CA THR A 92 -8.07 3.27 34.77
C THR A 92 -7.31 1.97 34.49
N TYR A 93 -6.81 1.81 33.27
CA TYR A 93 -5.91 0.69 32.96
C TYR A 93 -4.66 0.69 33.85
N SER A 94 -4.11 1.88 34.14
CA SER A 94 -3.01 2.03 35.09
C SER A 94 -3.37 1.49 36.48
N ASP A 95 -4.57 1.82 36.99
CA ASP A 95 -5.05 1.31 38.28
C ASP A 95 -5.24 -0.21 38.29
N LEU A 96 -5.69 -0.78 37.16
CA LEU A 96 -5.84 -2.23 37.00
C LEU A 96 -4.49 -2.96 37.01
N LEU A 97 -3.44 -2.35 36.46
CA LEU A 97 -2.08 -2.91 36.44
C LEU A 97 -1.33 -2.71 37.76
N LYS A 98 -1.69 -1.69 38.54
CA LYS A 98 -0.97 -1.30 39.75
C LYS A 98 -1.01 -2.39 40.82
N ASP A 99 0.17 -2.72 41.37
CA ASP A 99 0.36 -3.74 42.41
C ASP A 99 -0.24 -5.11 42.00
N ARG A 100 -0.01 -5.54 40.75
CA ARG A 100 -0.41 -6.85 40.23
C ARG A 100 0.78 -7.65 39.73
N ASN A 101 0.68 -8.97 39.90
CA ASN A 101 1.54 -9.87 39.16
C ASN A 101 1.15 -9.81 37.69
N ARG A 102 2.14 -9.64 36.80
CA ARG A 102 1.97 -9.47 35.36
C ARG A 102 3.15 -10.06 34.59
N SER A 103 2.89 -10.49 33.37
CA SER A 103 3.88 -10.96 32.41
C SER A 103 3.50 -10.47 31.02
N GLU A 104 4.48 -10.16 30.17
CA GLU A 104 4.18 -10.04 28.74
C GLU A 104 3.81 -11.41 28.17
N THR A 105 2.98 -11.41 27.12
CA THR A 105 2.57 -12.63 26.43
C THR A 105 2.32 -12.35 24.96
N LYS A 106 2.28 -13.42 24.17
CA LYS A 106 1.96 -13.38 22.75
C LYS A 106 0.85 -14.36 22.43
N ILE A 107 -0.14 -13.91 21.65
CA ILE A 107 -1.24 -14.76 21.18
C ILE A 107 -0.78 -15.57 19.97
N VAL A 108 -0.96 -16.89 20.03
CA VAL A 108 -0.43 -17.81 19.01
C VAL A 108 -1.53 -18.38 18.13
N ASP A 109 -2.63 -18.85 18.71
CA ASP A 109 -3.75 -19.41 17.94
C ASP A 109 -5.07 -19.42 18.73
N TYR A 110 -6.15 -19.74 18.05
CA TYR A 110 -7.48 -19.96 18.61
C TYR A 110 -7.99 -21.37 18.32
N ILE A 111 -8.47 -22.09 19.33
CA ILE A 111 -9.13 -23.40 19.17
C ILE A 111 -10.58 -23.36 19.70
N PRO A 112 -11.45 -24.28 19.22
CA PRO A 112 -12.82 -24.33 19.70
C PRO A 112 -12.83 -24.66 21.19
N SER A 113 -13.61 -23.92 21.98
CA SER A 113 -13.81 -24.25 23.39
C SER A 113 -14.88 -25.34 23.51
N LYS A 114 -14.79 -26.15 24.57
CA LYS A 114 -15.87 -27.09 24.96
C LYS A 114 -17.12 -26.35 25.45
N ARG A 115 -17.00 -25.07 25.79
CA ARG A 115 -18.10 -24.24 26.30
C ARG A 115 -18.76 -23.48 25.17
N ASN A 116 -20.08 -23.61 25.03
CA ASN A 116 -20.82 -22.90 24.01
C ASN A 116 -20.71 -21.38 24.21
N GLY A 117 -20.43 -20.64 23.13
CA GLY A 117 -20.20 -19.18 23.16
C GLY A 117 -18.82 -18.77 23.69
N TRP A 118 -17.83 -19.66 23.68
CA TRP A 118 -16.44 -19.38 24.08
C TRP A 118 -15.44 -19.89 23.04
N ILE A 119 -14.26 -19.30 23.03
CA ILE A 119 -13.09 -19.78 22.28
C ILE A 119 -11.90 -19.91 23.22
N THR A 120 -11.03 -20.89 22.96
CA THR A 120 -9.80 -21.06 23.74
C THR A 120 -8.65 -20.40 22.98
N MET A 121 -8.01 -19.44 23.63
CA MET A 121 -6.82 -18.73 23.18
C MET A 121 -5.56 -19.46 23.64
N LEU A 122 -4.61 -19.69 22.72
CA LEU A 122 -3.29 -20.22 23.02
C LEU A 122 -2.31 -19.06 23.14
N ILE A 123 -1.60 -18.99 24.26
CA ILE A 123 -0.64 -17.93 24.55
C ILE A 123 0.74 -18.48 24.90
N ARG A 124 1.77 -17.70 24.60
CA ARG A 124 3.19 -18.00 24.85
C ARG A 124 3.92 -16.84 25.52
N ASP A 125 5.18 -17.07 25.85
CA ASP A 125 6.13 -16.09 26.38
C ASP A 125 5.78 -15.56 27.77
N LEU A 126 4.94 -16.29 28.52
CA LEU A 126 4.70 -15.99 29.93
C LEU A 126 5.93 -16.37 30.76
N GLU A 127 6.27 -15.51 31.73
CA GLU A 127 7.30 -15.80 32.73
C GLU A 127 6.92 -17.01 33.60
N ALA A 128 7.90 -17.84 33.96
CA ALA A 128 7.67 -19.06 34.73
C ALA A 128 7.01 -18.78 36.07
N ASP A 129 7.57 -17.83 36.83
CA ASP A 129 7.04 -17.39 38.13
C ASP A 129 5.60 -16.87 38.03
N PHE A 130 5.22 -16.25 36.91
CA PHE A 130 3.84 -15.81 36.69
C PHE A 130 2.90 -17.01 36.53
N ILE A 131 3.28 -18.01 35.72
CA ILE A 131 2.48 -19.21 35.45
C ILE A 131 2.30 -20.06 36.71
N GLU A 132 3.36 -20.24 37.51
CA GLU A 132 3.34 -21.07 38.72
C GLU A 132 2.35 -20.55 39.77
N ASN A 133 2.04 -19.25 39.73
CA ASN A 133 1.08 -18.60 40.62
C ASN A 133 -0.36 -18.59 40.08
N LEU A 134 -0.65 -19.22 38.93
CA LEU A 134 -1.99 -19.28 38.35
C LEU A 134 -2.75 -20.55 38.74
N GLU A 135 -4.00 -20.38 39.18
CA GLU A 135 -4.91 -21.48 39.48
C GLU A 135 -5.84 -21.82 38.30
N TYR A 136 -6.22 -23.09 38.16
CA TYR A 136 -7.21 -23.50 37.16
C TYR A 136 -8.53 -22.74 37.36
N ASN A 137 -9.08 -22.21 36.27
CA ASN A 137 -10.26 -21.32 36.22
C ASN A 137 -10.07 -19.89 36.74
N GLN A 138 -8.86 -19.52 37.18
CA GLN A 138 -8.59 -18.15 37.60
C GLN A 138 -8.84 -17.18 36.45
N LEU A 139 -9.50 -16.05 36.76
CA LEU A 139 -9.71 -14.96 35.81
C LEU A 139 -8.45 -14.13 35.70
N ILE A 140 -7.96 -14.00 34.48
CA ILE A 140 -6.81 -13.18 34.11
C ILE A 140 -7.24 -12.19 33.03
N ALA A 141 -6.55 -11.05 32.99
CA ALA A 141 -6.80 -10.01 32.02
C ALA A 141 -5.59 -9.78 31.11
N PHE A 142 -5.88 -9.30 29.91
CA PHE A 142 -4.90 -8.98 28.88
C PHE A 142 -5.12 -7.55 28.43
N GLY A 143 -4.05 -6.77 28.33
CA GLY A 143 -4.14 -5.39 27.85
C GLY A 143 -2.91 -4.94 27.07
N PRO A 144 -2.92 -3.72 26.52
CA PRO A 144 -1.85 -3.23 25.66
C PRO A 144 -0.50 -3.13 26.40
N THR A 145 0.59 -3.36 25.69
CA THR A 145 1.96 -3.08 26.15
C THR A 145 2.39 -1.67 25.76
N ILE A 146 3.48 -1.18 26.37
CA ILE A 146 4.09 0.08 25.96
C ILE A 146 4.91 -0.17 24.69
N PRO A 147 4.65 0.54 23.58
CA PRO A 147 5.45 0.41 22.37
C PRO A 147 6.87 0.96 22.60
N PRO A 148 7.90 0.41 21.92
CA PRO A 148 9.26 0.91 22.03
C PRO A 148 9.38 2.32 21.45
N PHE A 149 9.95 3.26 22.22
CA PHE A 149 10.16 4.66 21.81
C PHE A 149 11.62 4.97 21.43
N GLU A 150 12.56 4.13 21.84
CA GLU A 150 14.01 4.41 21.71
C GLU A 150 14.45 4.57 20.26
N TYR A 151 13.87 3.85 19.31
CA TYR A 151 14.23 4.00 17.89
C TYR A 151 14.00 5.44 17.40
N LEU A 152 12.81 6.00 17.64
CA LEU A 152 12.50 7.39 17.25
C LEU A 152 13.32 8.41 18.03
N LYS A 153 13.58 8.12 19.31
CA LYS A 153 14.47 8.95 20.13
C LYS A 153 15.90 8.97 19.57
N ASN A 154 16.45 7.80 19.24
CA ASN A 154 17.78 7.68 18.66
C ASN A 154 17.85 8.38 17.30
N LEU A 155 16.79 8.33 16.48
CA LEU A 155 16.72 9.06 15.21
C LEU A 155 16.76 10.58 15.43
N MET A 156 16.00 11.07 16.43
CA MET A 156 16.01 12.47 16.84
C MET A 156 17.40 12.91 17.33
N ASP A 157 18.03 12.11 18.19
CA ASP A 157 19.35 12.39 18.76
C ASP A 157 20.43 12.36 17.65
N PHE A 158 20.31 11.45 16.67
CA PHE A 158 21.18 11.41 15.51
C PHE A 158 21.05 12.66 14.63
N SER A 159 19.81 13.08 14.30
CA SER A 159 19.58 14.36 13.61
C SER A 159 20.10 15.56 14.43
N ALA A 160 20.01 15.51 15.75
CA ALA A 160 20.54 16.55 16.64
C ALA A 160 22.08 16.61 16.65
N SER A 161 22.77 15.51 16.33
CA SER A 161 24.23 15.45 16.27
C SER A 161 24.86 16.13 15.04
N LEU A 162 24.05 16.55 14.06
CA LEU A 162 24.54 17.21 12.84
C LEU A 162 25.24 18.54 13.13
N ASN A 163 26.49 18.68 12.67
CA ASN A 163 27.29 19.89 12.87
C ASN A 163 27.28 20.85 11.67
N GLY A 164 26.53 20.54 10.60
CA GLY A 164 26.27 21.41 9.44
C GLY A 164 27.44 21.59 8.45
N ASN A 165 28.68 21.38 8.90
CA ASN A 165 29.90 21.68 8.16
C ASN A 165 30.63 20.46 7.59
N GLY A 166 30.25 19.24 7.97
CA GLY A 166 30.96 18.09 7.46
C GLY A 166 30.47 17.63 6.08
N SER A 167 31.32 16.85 5.42
CA SER A 167 31.21 16.45 4.02
C SER A 167 31.00 14.95 3.85
N GLU A 168 30.83 14.22 4.96
CA GLU A 168 30.60 12.77 4.92
C GLU A 168 29.22 12.47 4.28
N ILE A 169 29.08 11.27 3.70
CA ILE A 169 27.87 10.88 2.97
C ILE A 169 26.61 11.04 3.84
N TRP A 170 26.67 10.57 5.09
CA TRP A 170 25.53 10.65 6.00
C TRP A 170 25.16 12.11 6.37
N GLU A 171 26.15 13.00 6.50
CA GLU A 171 25.90 14.42 6.74
C GLU A 171 25.30 15.10 5.52
N ASN A 172 25.75 14.77 4.31
CA ASN A 172 25.15 15.30 3.09
C ASN A 172 23.69 14.84 2.94
N LEU A 173 23.40 13.58 3.30
CA LEU A 173 22.03 13.06 3.30
C LEU A 173 21.13 13.83 4.27
N LEU A 174 21.56 14.03 5.51
CA LEU A 174 20.72 14.72 6.50
C LEU A 174 20.76 16.23 6.42
N ASN A 175 21.75 16.83 5.77
CA ASN A 175 21.72 18.25 5.41
C ASN A 175 21.01 18.49 4.06
N PHE A 176 20.51 17.44 3.40
CA PHE A 176 19.85 17.53 2.10
C PHE A 176 20.73 18.22 1.03
N LYS A 177 22.05 17.97 1.11
CA LYS A 177 23.09 18.50 0.22
C LYS A 177 23.37 17.51 -0.93
N TYR A 178 22.39 17.30 -1.79
CA TYR A 178 22.50 16.41 -2.96
C TYR A 178 21.59 16.89 -4.10
N SER A 179 21.84 16.39 -5.31
CA SER A 179 21.04 16.71 -6.47
C SER A 179 20.00 15.63 -6.75
N LEU A 180 18.73 16.02 -6.80
CA LEU A 180 17.65 15.13 -7.21
C LEU A 180 17.46 15.12 -8.73
N THR A 181 16.98 14.00 -9.25
CA THR A 181 16.52 13.84 -10.64
C THR A 181 15.00 13.91 -10.72
N SER A 182 14.47 14.63 -11.72
CA SER A 182 13.02 14.82 -11.92
C SER A 182 12.31 13.57 -12.45
N VAL A 183 13.06 12.66 -13.09
CA VAL A 183 12.60 11.34 -13.54
C VAL A 183 13.73 10.35 -13.24
N THR A 184 13.48 9.39 -12.35
CA THR A 184 14.45 8.35 -12.02
C THR A 184 13.97 7.01 -12.52
N ASN A 185 14.43 6.65 -13.71
CA ASN A 185 14.28 5.30 -14.21
C ASN A 185 15.43 4.46 -13.64
N PRO A 186 15.14 3.35 -12.95
CA PRO A 186 16.19 2.45 -12.52
C PRO A 186 16.88 1.83 -13.74
N ASN A 187 18.16 1.56 -13.61
CA ASN A 187 18.84 0.64 -14.50
C ASN A 187 18.26 -0.76 -14.31
N LEU A 188 17.82 -1.40 -15.40
CA LEU A 188 17.13 -2.67 -15.33
C LEU A 188 18.14 -3.82 -15.32
N LEU A 189 17.99 -4.73 -14.36
CA LEU A 189 18.82 -5.91 -14.18
C LEU A 189 18.02 -7.18 -14.49
N THR A 190 18.65 -8.05 -15.26
CA THR A 190 18.16 -9.38 -15.65
C THR A 190 19.15 -10.45 -15.17
N GLU A 191 18.73 -11.72 -15.17
CA GLU A 191 19.55 -12.85 -14.69
C GLU A 191 20.56 -13.35 -15.71
N ASP A 192 20.72 -12.66 -16.84
CA ASP A 192 21.78 -12.85 -17.82
C ASP A 192 23.16 -12.41 -17.31
N ILE A 193 23.19 -11.56 -16.28
CA ILE A 193 24.41 -11.13 -15.60
C ILE A 193 24.50 -11.69 -14.17
N ASP A 194 25.72 -11.73 -13.62
CA ASP A 194 25.94 -11.95 -12.20
C ASP A 194 25.54 -10.71 -11.39
N ILE A 195 24.25 -10.61 -11.05
CA ILE A 195 23.69 -9.45 -10.34
C ILE A 195 24.41 -9.19 -9.01
N ALA A 196 24.71 -10.23 -8.22
CA ALA A 196 25.38 -10.06 -6.93
C ALA A 196 26.81 -9.53 -7.11
N GLY A 197 27.56 -10.07 -8.07
CA GLY A 197 28.89 -9.56 -8.44
C GLY A 197 28.84 -8.11 -8.91
N ALA A 198 27.92 -7.77 -9.80
CA ALA A 198 27.75 -6.40 -10.30
C ALA A 198 27.40 -5.39 -9.18
N ILE A 199 26.58 -5.78 -8.21
CA ILE A 199 26.26 -4.94 -7.04
C ILE A 199 27.51 -4.71 -6.17
N ILE A 200 28.28 -5.78 -5.90
CA ILE A 200 29.52 -5.69 -5.11
C ILE A 200 30.55 -4.79 -5.81
N ASP A 201 30.73 -4.95 -7.11
CA ASP A 201 31.67 -4.15 -7.91
C ASP A 201 31.29 -2.66 -7.96
N ASP A 202 29.99 -2.35 -8.03
CA ASP A 202 29.52 -0.97 -8.06
C ASP A 202 29.63 -0.30 -6.70
N VAL A 203 29.22 -0.98 -5.61
CA VAL A 203 29.31 -0.39 -4.27
C VAL A 203 30.78 -0.19 -3.85
N GLU A 204 31.71 -1.04 -4.30
CA GLU A 204 33.14 -0.81 -4.08
C GLU A 204 33.64 0.50 -4.72
N LYS A 205 33.01 0.97 -5.79
CA LYS A 205 33.33 2.27 -6.43
C LYS A 205 32.56 3.45 -5.83
N ASN A 206 31.28 3.26 -5.52
CA ASN A 206 30.35 4.37 -5.22
C ASN A 206 29.95 4.48 -3.74
N ASN A 207 30.43 3.60 -2.88
CA ASN A 207 30.12 3.48 -1.44
C ASN A 207 28.65 3.18 -1.10
N VAL A 208 27.69 3.67 -1.86
CA VAL A 208 26.25 3.45 -1.65
C VAL A 208 25.61 2.89 -2.91
N TYR A 209 24.85 1.82 -2.76
CA TYR A 209 24.11 1.18 -3.84
C TYR A 209 22.64 1.01 -3.47
N VAL A 210 21.72 1.35 -4.38
CA VAL A 210 20.27 1.19 -4.18
C VAL A 210 19.74 0.09 -5.10
N PHE A 211 19.32 -1.02 -4.49
CA PHE A 211 18.75 -2.18 -5.18
C PHE A 211 17.24 -2.26 -4.95
N GLN A 212 16.47 -2.06 -6.01
CA GLN A 212 15.04 -2.32 -6.03
C GLN A 212 14.77 -3.76 -6.48
N GLY A 213 14.04 -4.51 -5.66
CA GLY A 213 13.45 -5.77 -6.10
C GLY A 213 11.94 -5.77 -5.96
N PRO A 214 11.21 -5.65 -7.08
CA PRO A 214 9.77 -5.82 -7.15
C PRO A 214 9.29 -7.19 -6.62
N PRO A 215 7.97 -7.41 -6.45
CA PRO A 215 7.41 -8.65 -5.91
C PRO A 215 7.87 -9.89 -6.70
N GLY A 216 8.41 -10.88 -5.98
CA GLY A 216 8.80 -12.18 -6.54
C GLY A 216 10.08 -12.19 -7.36
N THR A 217 10.84 -11.09 -7.41
CA THR A 217 12.13 -11.03 -8.14
C THR A 217 13.29 -11.65 -7.38
N GLY A 218 13.09 -12.09 -6.14
CA GLY A 218 14.13 -12.74 -5.34
C GLY A 218 15.08 -11.78 -4.63
N LYS A 219 14.58 -10.65 -4.11
CA LYS A 219 15.34 -9.72 -3.23
C LYS A 219 16.16 -10.44 -2.17
N THR A 220 15.49 -11.22 -1.33
CA THR A 220 16.11 -11.96 -0.22
C THR A 220 17.17 -12.96 -0.71
N HIS A 221 16.97 -13.53 -1.91
CA HIS A 221 17.97 -14.40 -2.53
C HIS A 221 19.24 -13.62 -2.89
N GLN A 222 19.10 -12.43 -3.48
CA GLN A 222 20.26 -11.57 -3.79
C GLN A 222 20.96 -11.04 -2.55
N VAL A 223 20.20 -10.62 -1.53
CA VAL A 223 20.78 -10.22 -0.23
C VAL A 223 21.63 -11.35 0.34
N ALA A 224 21.13 -12.59 0.30
CA ALA A 224 21.84 -13.73 0.83
C ALA A 224 23.11 -14.08 0.03
N ASP A 225 23.06 -13.99 -1.30
CA ASP A 225 24.24 -14.22 -2.15
C ASP A 225 25.33 -13.17 -1.88
N ILE A 226 24.96 -11.88 -1.94
CA ILE A 226 25.86 -10.75 -1.66
C ILE A 226 26.51 -10.90 -0.28
N ALA A 227 25.71 -11.11 0.77
CA ALA A 227 26.23 -11.26 2.13
C ALA A 227 27.18 -12.46 2.24
N SER A 228 26.85 -13.59 1.60
CA SER A 228 27.71 -14.77 1.63
C SER A 228 29.06 -14.52 0.97
N ARG A 229 29.09 -13.93 -0.23
CA ARG A 229 30.34 -13.60 -0.94
C ARG A 229 31.21 -12.65 -0.11
N LEU A 230 30.63 -11.57 0.41
CA LEU A 230 31.36 -10.58 1.21
C LEU A 230 31.98 -11.20 2.47
N VAL A 231 31.23 -12.06 3.17
CA VAL A 231 31.73 -12.73 4.39
C VAL A 231 32.82 -13.75 4.07
N LEU A 232 32.71 -14.47 2.94
CA LEU A 232 33.73 -15.39 2.47
C LEU A 232 35.01 -14.66 2.04
N ASP A 233 34.89 -13.43 1.53
CA ASP A 233 36.00 -12.50 1.26
C ASP A 233 36.53 -11.80 2.52
N ASN A 234 36.26 -12.37 3.70
CA ASN A 234 36.74 -11.91 5.00
C ASN A 234 36.29 -10.49 5.38
N LYS A 235 35.19 -9.99 4.81
CA LYS A 235 34.60 -8.69 5.17
C LYS A 235 33.72 -8.83 6.42
N SER A 236 33.61 -7.76 7.19
CA SER A 236 32.64 -7.62 8.28
C SER A 236 31.32 -7.09 7.72
N VAL A 237 30.23 -7.84 7.92
CA VAL A 237 28.93 -7.54 7.30
C VAL A 237 27.84 -7.45 8.37
N LEU A 238 27.00 -6.42 8.27
CA LEU A 238 25.77 -6.27 9.05
C LEU A 238 24.56 -6.26 8.11
N ILE A 239 23.60 -7.16 8.32
CA ILE A 239 22.25 -7.01 7.75
C ILE A 239 21.36 -6.42 8.84
N THR A 240 20.68 -5.32 8.51
CA THR A 240 19.68 -4.71 9.39
C THR A 240 18.35 -4.52 8.66
N ALA A 241 17.25 -4.81 9.35
CA ALA A 241 15.88 -4.68 8.79
C ALA A 241 14.89 -4.12 9.82
N LEU A 242 13.68 -3.75 9.41
CA LEU A 242 12.67 -3.24 10.36
C LEU A 242 12.23 -4.30 11.37
N THR A 243 12.06 -5.55 10.92
CA THR A 243 11.50 -6.64 11.73
C THR A 243 12.50 -7.76 11.93
N ASN A 244 12.36 -8.50 13.04
CA ASN A 244 13.15 -9.70 13.30
C ASN A 244 13.02 -10.74 12.18
N LYS A 245 11.80 -10.94 11.64
CA LYS A 245 11.53 -11.86 10.55
C LYS A 245 12.33 -11.50 9.29
N ALA A 246 12.30 -10.23 8.88
CA ALA A 246 13.06 -9.76 7.72
C ALA A 246 14.57 -9.97 7.92
N ALA A 247 15.10 -9.61 9.10
CA ALA A 247 16.52 -9.73 9.41
C ALA A 247 17.08 -11.17 9.34
N VAL A 248 16.23 -12.20 9.46
CA VAL A 248 16.64 -13.62 9.35
C VAL A 248 16.17 -14.29 8.07
N GLU A 249 15.42 -13.62 7.19
CA GLU A 249 14.85 -14.26 6.00
C GLU A 249 15.96 -14.74 5.04
N ALA A 250 17.06 -13.98 4.95
CA ALA A 250 18.25 -14.37 4.20
C ALA A 250 18.88 -15.69 4.68
N CYS A 251 18.71 -16.05 5.96
CA CYS A 251 19.24 -17.29 6.54
C CYS A 251 18.61 -18.55 5.96
N GLU A 252 17.43 -18.46 5.33
CA GLU A 252 16.77 -19.61 4.69
C GLU A 252 17.42 -20.02 3.36
N LYS A 253 18.32 -19.18 2.84
CA LYS A 253 18.90 -19.38 1.50
C LYS A 253 20.13 -20.28 1.56
N PRO A 254 20.35 -21.12 0.53
CA PRO A 254 21.44 -22.10 0.53
C PRO A 254 22.84 -21.48 0.61
N PHE A 255 22.99 -20.20 0.24
CA PHE A 255 24.26 -19.45 0.35
C PHE A 255 24.81 -19.39 1.78
N PHE A 256 23.97 -19.55 2.80
CA PHE A 256 24.36 -19.46 4.20
C PHE A 256 24.84 -20.80 4.76
N ASN A 257 24.64 -21.93 4.06
CA ASN A 257 25.02 -23.25 4.56
C ASN A 257 26.49 -23.33 4.98
N LYS A 258 27.39 -22.81 4.14
CA LYS A 258 28.83 -22.76 4.44
C LYS A 258 29.11 -21.86 5.65
N LEU A 259 28.50 -20.67 5.70
CA LEU A 259 28.67 -19.73 6.81
C LEU A 259 28.19 -20.31 8.14
N PHE A 260 27.07 -21.03 8.14
CA PHE A 260 26.56 -21.71 9.33
C PHE A 260 27.49 -22.80 9.82
N ASN A 261 27.98 -23.67 8.91
CA ASN A 261 28.93 -24.72 9.25
C ASN A 261 30.23 -24.15 9.86
N GLU A 262 30.65 -22.96 9.42
CA GLU A 262 31.85 -22.27 9.91
C GLU A 262 31.56 -21.33 11.10
N GLY A 263 30.33 -21.26 11.60
CA GLY A 263 29.97 -20.42 12.75
C GLY A 263 30.04 -18.91 12.49
N ARG A 264 29.90 -18.47 11.24
CA ARG A 264 30.12 -17.08 10.78
C ARG A 264 28.87 -16.20 10.77
N VAL A 265 27.75 -16.65 11.36
CA VAL A 265 26.48 -15.90 11.37
C VAL A 265 25.96 -15.78 12.79
N SER A 266 25.65 -14.55 13.21
CA SER A 266 25.08 -14.27 14.53
C SER A 266 23.99 -13.20 14.48
N LYS A 267 23.10 -13.19 15.48
CA LYS A 267 21.98 -12.24 15.58
C LYS A 267 21.86 -11.58 16.95
N LEU A 268 21.45 -10.31 16.97
CA LEU A 268 21.09 -9.55 18.17
C LEU A 268 19.66 -8.98 18.11
N PRO A 269 18.79 -9.27 19.09
CA PRO A 269 18.80 -10.46 19.94
C PRO A 269 18.37 -11.69 19.13
N LEU A 270 18.79 -12.89 19.55
CA LEU A 270 18.31 -14.14 18.97
C LEU A 270 17.16 -14.70 19.82
N SER A 271 15.97 -14.85 19.24
CA SER A 271 14.82 -15.44 19.93
C SER A 271 14.87 -16.97 19.95
N ILE A 272 14.09 -17.58 20.85
CA ILE A 272 13.97 -19.04 20.96
C ILE A 272 13.40 -19.65 19.67
N ASP A 273 12.37 -19.04 19.09
CA ASP A 273 11.75 -19.53 17.85
C ASP A 273 12.72 -19.45 16.66
N GLU A 274 13.51 -18.38 16.56
CA GLU A 274 14.56 -18.26 15.55
C GLU A 274 15.67 -19.28 15.77
N LYS A 275 16.08 -19.55 17.01
CA LYS A 275 17.08 -20.57 17.33
C LYS A 275 16.60 -21.98 16.98
N LYS A 276 15.30 -22.27 17.18
CA LYS A 276 14.69 -23.54 16.74
C LYS A 276 14.69 -23.65 15.21
N LYS A 277 14.35 -22.56 14.51
CA LYS A 277 14.30 -22.53 13.04
C LYS A 277 15.71 -22.60 12.41
N PHE A 278 16.69 -21.95 13.04
CA PHE A 278 18.09 -21.90 12.59
C PHE A 278 19.02 -22.35 13.73
N PRO A 279 19.18 -23.67 13.97
CA PRO A 279 19.97 -24.18 15.09
C PRO A 279 21.43 -23.71 15.09
N GLN A 280 22.00 -23.45 13.91
CA GLN A 280 23.39 -23.01 13.74
C GLN A 280 23.56 -21.49 13.86
N LEU A 281 22.47 -20.71 13.92
CA LEU A 281 22.54 -19.26 14.13
C LEU A 281 23.02 -18.95 15.56
N LEU A 282 24.08 -18.17 15.67
CA LEU A 282 24.69 -17.81 16.95
C LEU A 282 24.01 -16.59 17.58
N SER A 283 23.99 -16.54 18.91
CA SER A 283 23.59 -15.33 19.64
C SER A 283 24.83 -14.47 19.87
N THR A 284 24.70 -13.16 19.68
CA THR A 284 25.72 -12.17 20.06
C THR A 284 25.13 -11.21 21.10
N LYS A 285 26.00 -10.55 21.88
CA LYS A 285 25.61 -9.56 22.91
C LYS A 285 25.73 -8.12 22.43
N ASP A 286 26.51 -7.90 21.38
CA ASP A 286 26.81 -6.59 20.81
C ASP A 286 26.82 -6.63 19.27
N LEU A 287 26.90 -5.44 18.69
CA LEU A 287 27.09 -5.22 17.25
C LEU A 287 28.51 -4.70 16.94
N ILE A 288 29.54 -5.20 17.62
CA ILE A 288 30.94 -4.92 17.26
C ILE A 288 31.31 -5.72 16.00
N PRO A 289 31.89 -5.12 14.95
CA PRO A 289 32.21 -5.82 13.71
C PRO A 289 33.29 -6.90 13.91
N VAL A 290 33.14 -8.02 13.21
CA VAL A 290 34.12 -9.11 13.16
C VAL A 290 34.37 -9.45 11.69
N LYS A 291 35.65 -9.50 11.28
CA LYS A 291 36.04 -9.85 9.91
C LYS A 291 35.62 -11.28 9.58
N GLY A 292 35.14 -11.50 8.36
CA GLY A 292 34.63 -12.79 7.93
C GLY A 292 33.40 -13.25 8.71
N HIS A 293 32.61 -12.32 9.26
CA HIS A 293 31.43 -12.63 10.04
C HIS A 293 30.24 -11.75 9.66
N LEU A 294 29.05 -12.36 9.68
CA LEU A 294 27.77 -11.69 9.47
C LEU A 294 27.04 -11.50 10.80
N LYS A 295 26.68 -10.25 11.10
CA LYS A 295 25.74 -9.91 12.17
C LYS A 295 24.38 -9.55 11.58
N LEU A 296 23.31 -10.01 12.22
CA LEU A 296 21.91 -9.72 11.87
C LEU A 296 21.27 -8.92 13.00
N SER A 297 20.52 -7.88 12.66
CA SER A 297 19.90 -7.00 13.65
C SER A 297 18.61 -6.36 13.12
N THR A 298 17.85 -5.73 14.01
CA THR A 298 16.76 -4.82 13.61
C THR A 298 17.23 -3.37 13.58
N TYR A 299 16.51 -2.48 12.90
CA TYR A 299 16.75 -1.03 12.95
C TYR A 299 16.73 -0.51 14.39
N TYR A 300 15.86 -1.07 15.23
CA TYR A 300 15.80 -0.74 16.65
C TYR A 300 17.14 -1.00 17.35
N GLN A 301 17.68 -2.22 17.24
CA GLN A 301 18.95 -2.55 17.89
C GLN A 301 20.14 -1.85 17.23
N PHE A 302 20.12 -1.71 15.90
CA PHE A 302 21.13 -0.96 15.16
C PHE A 302 21.18 0.52 15.58
N SER A 303 20.03 1.13 15.89
CA SER A 303 19.96 2.53 16.31
C SER A 303 20.69 2.84 17.63
N SER A 304 20.97 1.82 18.44
CA SER A 304 21.69 2.00 19.71
C SER A 304 23.19 2.23 19.54
N ILE A 305 23.79 1.86 18.40
CA ILE A 305 25.25 1.87 18.21
C ILE A 305 25.76 2.96 17.26
N TRP A 306 24.89 3.59 16.47
CA TRP A 306 25.31 4.49 15.40
C TRP A 306 25.92 5.82 15.87
N LEU A 307 25.80 6.15 17.16
CA LEU A 307 26.38 7.38 17.71
C LEU A 307 27.87 7.16 17.98
N GLU A 308 28.21 5.99 18.49
CA GLU A 308 29.56 5.62 18.95
C GLU A 308 30.42 5.00 17.85
N GLN A 309 29.79 4.39 16.84
CA GLN A 309 30.49 3.76 15.72
C GLN A 309 30.56 4.68 14.50
N ASN A 310 31.73 4.75 13.87
CA ASN A 310 31.98 5.42 12.59
C ASN A 310 32.88 4.55 11.71
N GLU A 311 32.43 4.24 10.50
CA GLU A 311 33.10 3.38 9.49
C GLU A 311 33.70 2.07 10.05
N THR A 312 33.03 1.46 11.02
CA THR A 312 33.50 0.26 11.73
C THR A 312 33.24 -1.01 10.92
N TYR A 313 32.11 -1.09 10.20
CA TYR A 313 31.77 -2.22 9.33
C TYR A 313 32.29 -2.00 7.91
N ASP A 314 32.74 -3.07 7.27
CA ASP A 314 33.07 -3.00 5.84
C ASP A 314 31.80 -2.83 5.01
N TYR A 315 30.74 -3.58 5.34
CA TYR A 315 29.44 -3.50 4.66
C TYR A 315 28.27 -3.48 5.62
N ILE A 316 27.29 -2.62 5.31
CA ILE A 316 25.96 -2.67 5.89
C ILE A 316 24.94 -2.87 4.77
N ILE A 317 24.09 -3.88 4.92
CA ILE A 317 22.93 -4.12 4.07
C ILE A 317 21.68 -3.68 4.83
N VAL A 318 21.00 -2.66 4.32
CA VAL A 318 19.74 -2.16 4.86
C VAL A 318 18.61 -2.85 4.10
N GLU A 319 18.05 -3.91 4.68
CA GLU A 319 17.00 -4.73 4.07
C GLU A 319 15.60 -4.21 4.42
N GLU A 320 14.67 -4.29 3.47
CA GLU A 320 13.34 -3.67 3.58
C GLU A 320 13.43 -2.16 3.81
N ALA A 321 14.38 -1.52 3.11
CA ALA A 321 14.69 -0.10 3.24
C ALA A 321 13.54 0.85 2.81
N SER A 322 12.53 0.35 2.10
CA SER A 322 11.32 1.14 1.80
C SER A 322 10.59 1.58 3.06
N GLN A 323 10.81 0.90 4.18
CA GLN A 323 10.27 1.23 5.51
C GLN A 323 11.28 1.96 6.41
N ALA A 324 12.45 2.33 5.89
CA ALA A 324 13.43 3.10 6.63
C ALA A 324 13.23 4.61 6.41
N TYR A 325 13.36 5.39 7.50
CA TYR A 325 13.58 6.83 7.38
C TYR A 325 14.95 7.08 6.74
N LEU A 326 15.11 8.23 6.09
CA LEU A 326 16.41 8.66 5.57
C LEU A 326 17.49 8.69 6.66
N THR A 327 17.12 9.06 7.88
CA THR A 327 17.99 9.07 9.08
C THR A 327 18.56 7.69 9.41
N THR A 328 17.78 6.62 9.24
CA THR A 328 18.26 5.24 9.45
C THR A 328 19.29 4.85 8.39
N ILE A 329 19.04 5.22 7.13
CA ILE A 329 19.96 4.94 6.02
C ILE A 329 21.24 5.78 6.16
N ALA A 330 21.12 7.06 6.52
CA ALA A 330 22.25 7.93 6.80
C ALA A 330 23.10 7.36 7.94
N ALA A 331 22.49 6.84 9.01
CA ALA A 331 23.24 6.18 10.06
C ALA A 331 23.97 4.92 9.58
N ALA A 332 23.40 4.16 8.63
CA ALA A 332 24.13 3.09 7.96
C ALA A 332 25.35 3.62 7.18
N CYS A 333 25.22 4.77 6.50
CA CYS A 333 26.34 5.43 5.81
C CYS A 333 27.38 6.02 6.77
N LYS A 334 27.06 6.22 8.05
CA LYS A 334 28.04 6.57 9.08
C LYS A 334 28.77 5.33 9.59
N VAL A 335 28.05 4.26 9.90
CA VAL A 335 28.64 3.08 10.55
C VAL A 335 29.37 2.17 9.54
N GLY A 336 28.90 2.10 8.29
CA GLY A 336 29.44 1.23 7.25
C GLY A 336 30.27 2.00 6.23
N LYS A 337 31.42 1.45 5.85
CA LYS A 337 32.23 1.97 4.74
C LYS A 337 31.49 1.87 3.41
N LYS A 338 30.75 0.78 3.22
CA LYS A 338 29.94 0.47 2.04
C LYS A 338 28.51 0.14 2.49
N VAL A 339 27.51 0.67 1.80
CA VAL A 339 26.09 0.50 2.15
C VAL A 339 25.30 0.02 0.94
N ILE A 340 24.56 -1.07 1.12
CA ILE A 340 23.65 -1.62 0.12
C ILE A 340 22.22 -1.47 0.66
N VAL A 341 21.43 -0.63 0.01
CA VAL A 341 20.06 -0.32 0.39
C VAL A 341 19.12 -1.16 -0.46
N VAL A 342 18.41 -2.09 0.17
CA VAL A 342 17.58 -3.10 -0.52
C VAL A 342 16.13 -2.96 -0.12
N GLY A 343 15.23 -2.85 -1.09
CA GLY A 343 13.80 -2.79 -0.83
C GLY A 343 12.96 -2.57 -2.06
N ASP A 344 11.79 -1.99 -1.88
CA ASP A 344 10.90 -1.60 -2.98
C ASP A 344 10.07 -0.37 -2.60
N PRO A 345 10.36 0.83 -3.17
CA PRO A 345 9.63 2.06 -2.85
C PRO A 345 8.13 2.00 -3.14
N TRP A 346 7.68 1.07 -3.98
CA TRP A 346 6.26 0.85 -4.30
C TRP A 346 5.56 -0.14 -3.36
N GLN A 347 6.25 -0.65 -2.33
CA GLN A 347 5.70 -1.47 -1.24
C GLN A 347 5.59 -0.66 0.07
N ILE A 348 5.33 -1.33 1.20
CA ILE A 348 5.05 -0.67 2.49
C ILE A 348 6.13 0.38 2.82
N VAL A 349 5.66 1.55 3.24
CA VAL A 349 6.44 2.73 3.65
C VAL A 349 6.42 2.87 5.18
N PRO A 350 7.29 3.70 5.79
CA PRO A 350 7.29 3.85 7.24
C PRO A 350 5.95 4.40 7.74
N PHE A 351 5.53 3.93 8.92
CA PHE A 351 4.32 4.42 9.57
C PHE A 351 4.61 5.74 10.30
N VAL A 352 3.81 6.76 10.02
CA VAL A 352 3.92 8.10 10.63
C VAL A 352 2.63 8.39 11.41
N ASN A 353 2.75 8.66 12.70
CA ASN A 353 1.62 8.87 13.61
C ASN A 353 1.04 10.28 13.45
N ASN A 354 1.92 11.29 13.34
CA ASN A 354 1.55 12.68 13.22
C ASN A 354 0.90 12.94 11.86
N LYS A 355 -0.41 13.11 11.85
CA LYS A 355 -1.19 13.42 10.64
C LYS A 355 -0.85 14.79 10.03
N ASN A 356 -0.22 15.68 10.82
CA ASN A 356 0.15 17.03 10.43
C ASN A 356 1.64 17.16 10.08
N HIS A 357 2.38 16.07 9.88
CA HIS A 357 3.82 16.14 9.55
C HIS A 357 4.14 17.05 8.34
N LYS A 358 3.20 17.21 7.40
CA LYS A 358 3.36 18.06 6.21
C LYS A 358 3.53 19.56 6.50
N VAL A 359 3.38 20.00 7.76
CA VAL A 359 3.76 21.36 8.16
C VAL A 359 5.27 21.60 7.98
N PHE A 360 6.09 20.55 8.00
CA PHE A 360 7.51 20.62 7.75
C PHE A 360 7.79 20.53 6.24
N PRO A 361 8.37 21.57 5.62
CA PRO A 361 8.61 21.57 4.18
C PRO A 361 9.49 20.39 3.74
N ASN A 362 9.05 19.67 2.70
CA ASN A 362 9.78 18.55 2.08
C ASN A 362 10.08 17.35 3.00
N ILE A 363 9.37 17.22 4.13
CA ILE A 363 9.61 16.15 5.11
C ILE A 363 9.41 14.74 4.55
N ASP A 364 8.62 14.61 3.47
CA ASP A 364 8.41 13.35 2.76
C ASP A 364 9.74 12.72 2.29
N HIS A 365 10.78 13.53 2.02
CA HIS A 365 12.10 12.99 1.70
C HIS A 365 12.82 12.36 2.90
N LEU A 366 12.55 12.86 4.12
CA LEU A 366 13.04 12.25 5.36
C LEU A 366 12.27 10.96 5.67
N ILE A 367 10.96 10.98 5.46
CA ILE A 367 10.07 9.85 5.70
C ILE A 367 10.39 8.72 4.73
N HIS A 368 10.38 8.98 3.42
CA HIS A 368 10.57 7.96 2.39
C HIS A 368 12.04 7.81 2.00
N GLY A 369 12.87 7.36 2.95
CA GLY A 369 14.33 7.32 2.81
C GLY A 369 14.84 6.63 1.54
N MET A 370 14.41 5.39 1.28
CA MET A 370 14.83 4.66 0.08
C MET A 370 14.37 5.36 -1.22
N ASN A 371 13.15 5.90 -1.23
CA ASN A 371 12.64 6.63 -2.40
C ASN A 371 13.50 7.88 -2.68
N THR A 372 13.84 8.63 -1.64
CA THR A 372 14.77 9.76 -1.74
C THR A 372 16.12 9.32 -2.29
N LEU A 373 16.70 8.23 -1.77
CA LEU A 373 17.98 7.70 -2.26
C LEU A 373 17.93 7.30 -3.74
N SER A 374 16.84 6.68 -4.19
CA SER A 374 16.65 6.32 -5.60
C SER A 374 16.59 7.52 -6.54
N GLN A 375 16.40 8.73 -5.99
CA GLN A 375 16.31 9.97 -6.74
C GLN A 375 17.60 10.80 -6.71
N ILE A 376 18.60 10.39 -5.92
CA ILE A 376 19.90 11.07 -5.80
C ILE A 376 20.78 10.68 -7.00
N ARG A 377 21.27 11.69 -7.75
CA ARG A 377 22.04 11.47 -8.98
C ARG A 377 23.35 10.72 -8.75
N GLU A 378 23.93 10.92 -7.59
CA GLU A 378 25.23 10.39 -7.19
C GLU A 378 25.19 8.89 -6.84
N PHE A 379 23.99 8.31 -6.66
CA PHE A 379 23.84 6.91 -6.25
C PHE A 379 23.30 6.04 -7.38
N SER A 380 23.88 4.85 -7.50
CA SER A 380 23.39 3.81 -8.41
C SER A 380 22.02 3.31 -7.97
N PHE A 381 21.03 3.44 -8.86
CA PHE A 381 19.68 2.90 -8.66
C PHE A 381 19.37 1.83 -9.71
N ASN A 382 19.23 0.59 -9.26
CA ASN A 382 19.03 -0.56 -10.14
C ASN A 382 17.81 -1.38 -9.71
N ARG A 383 17.04 -1.88 -10.68
CA ARG A 383 15.84 -2.69 -10.47
C ARG A 383 15.99 -4.04 -11.13
N LYS A 384 15.85 -5.13 -10.37
CA LYS A 384 15.68 -6.46 -10.98
C LYS A 384 14.27 -6.60 -11.55
N ILE A 385 14.13 -7.07 -12.79
CA ILE A 385 12.80 -7.08 -13.47
C ILE A 385 12.17 -8.47 -13.63
N GLU A 386 12.92 -9.55 -13.49
CA GLU A 386 12.41 -10.91 -13.69
C GLU A 386 11.83 -11.49 -12.39
N THR A 387 10.53 -11.83 -12.39
CA THR A 387 9.81 -12.38 -11.24
C THR A 387 9.47 -13.85 -11.44
N ARG A 388 9.75 -14.69 -10.44
CA ARG A 388 9.40 -16.13 -10.45
C ARG A 388 8.07 -16.43 -9.76
N ARG A 389 7.46 -15.42 -9.13
CA ARG A 389 6.21 -15.57 -8.40
C ARG A 389 5.01 -15.32 -9.31
N LEU A 390 4.99 -14.16 -9.96
CA LEU A 390 3.82 -13.67 -10.66
C LEU A 390 3.68 -14.36 -12.02
N THR A 391 2.50 -14.90 -12.34
CA THR A 391 2.18 -15.38 -13.70
C THR A 391 2.27 -14.24 -14.73
N LYS A 392 2.26 -14.57 -16.03
CA LYS A 392 2.25 -13.56 -17.10
C LYS A 392 1.09 -12.57 -16.95
N ARG A 393 -0.14 -13.09 -16.75
CA ARG A 393 -1.30 -12.25 -16.46
C ARG A 393 -1.10 -11.43 -15.19
N SER A 394 -0.56 -12.01 -14.12
CA SER A 394 -0.27 -11.26 -12.88
C SER A 394 0.72 -10.11 -13.08
N THR A 395 1.75 -10.30 -13.90
CA THR A 395 2.71 -9.24 -14.25
C THR A 395 2.05 -8.14 -15.07
N ASP A 396 1.13 -8.46 -15.98
CA ASP A 396 0.41 -7.46 -16.79
C ASP A 396 -0.46 -6.51 -15.96
N PHE A 397 -0.91 -6.95 -14.79
CA PHE A 397 -1.62 -6.12 -13.82
C PHE A 397 -0.67 -5.42 -12.86
N THR A 398 0.34 -6.13 -12.35
CA THR A 398 1.31 -5.55 -11.41
C THR A 398 2.15 -4.44 -12.06
N ASN A 399 2.35 -4.51 -13.37
CA ASN A 399 3.07 -3.51 -14.16
C ASN A 399 2.44 -2.11 -14.15
N SER A 400 1.20 -1.95 -13.67
CA SER A 400 0.61 -0.65 -13.34
C SER A 400 1.43 0.15 -12.32
N PHE A 401 2.25 -0.52 -11.50
CA PHE A 401 3.09 0.11 -10.48
C PHE A 401 4.57 0.21 -10.87
N TYR A 402 4.99 -0.41 -11.98
CA TYR A 402 6.40 -0.59 -12.33
C TYR A 402 6.68 -0.28 -13.80
N ASP A 403 5.93 0.65 -14.39
CA ASP A 403 6.19 1.20 -15.73
C ASP A 403 6.30 0.14 -16.84
N ASN A 404 5.53 -0.95 -16.73
CA ASN A 404 5.59 -2.09 -17.67
C ASN A 404 6.96 -2.78 -17.78
N THR A 405 7.80 -2.71 -16.73
CA THR A 405 9.15 -3.29 -16.76
C THR A 405 9.24 -4.73 -16.25
N ILE A 406 8.29 -5.20 -15.43
CA ILE A 406 8.37 -6.54 -14.80
C ILE A 406 8.03 -7.64 -15.80
N GLN A 407 8.82 -8.71 -15.78
CA GLN A 407 8.72 -9.85 -16.67
C GLN A 407 8.52 -11.14 -15.88
N SER A 408 7.53 -11.96 -16.26
CA SER A 408 7.29 -13.26 -15.66
C SER A 408 8.33 -14.29 -16.09
N LYS A 409 8.89 -14.99 -15.10
CA LYS A 409 9.61 -16.28 -15.19
C LYS A 409 8.92 -17.32 -14.31
N SER A 410 7.63 -17.13 -14.01
CA SER A 410 6.84 -18.10 -13.26
C SER A 410 6.81 -19.43 -13.99
N LEU A 411 6.83 -20.52 -13.23
CA LEU A 411 6.66 -21.87 -13.77
C LEU A 411 5.19 -22.18 -14.09
N PHE A 412 4.27 -21.31 -13.69
CA PHE A 412 2.84 -21.44 -13.97
C PHE A 412 2.49 -20.66 -15.24
N GLU A 413 2.40 -21.37 -16.38
CA GLU A 413 1.82 -20.84 -17.61
C GLU A 413 0.29 -20.89 -17.56
N THR A 414 -0.28 -22.02 -17.10
CA THR A 414 -1.70 -22.15 -16.79
C THR A 414 -1.92 -22.82 -15.43
N ILE A 415 -3.12 -22.68 -14.89
CA ILE A 415 -3.56 -23.28 -13.63
C ILE A 415 -4.82 -24.15 -13.82
N ASP A 416 -5.03 -24.67 -15.04
CA ASP A 416 -6.20 -25.49 -15.40
C ASP A 416 -6.33 -26.78 -14.59
N SER A 417 -5.20 -27.34 -14.12
CA SER A 417 -5.20 -28.51 -13.24
C SER A 417 -5.85 -28.23 -11.88
N ASP A 418 -5.75 -26.98 -11.39
CA ASP A 418 -6.42 -26.57 -10.16
C ASP A 418 -7.88 -26.21 -10.48
N ILE A 419 -8.13 -25.46 -11.56
CA ILE A 419 -9.48 -25.07 -12.01
C ILE A 419 -10.40 -26.30 -12.18
N SER A 420 -9.91 -27.35 -12.86
CA SER A 420 -10.66 -28.59 -13.09
C SER A 420 -11.02 -29.39 -11.82
N LYS A 421 -10.36 -29.09 -10.70
CA LYS A 421 -10.63 -29.70 -9.38
C LYS A 421 -11.46 -28.79 -8.48
N THR A 422 -11.77 -27.59 -8.93
CA THR A 422 -12.66 -26.66 -8.23
C THR A 422 -14.05 -26.69 -8.85
N ASN A 423 -15.06 -26.37 -8.04
CA ASN A 423 -16.44 -26.35 -8.50
C ASN A 423 -16.87 -24.91 -8.74
N SER A 424 -17.10 -24.15 -7.67
CA SER A 424 -17.56 -22.76 -7.75
C SER A 424 -16.49 -21.81 -8.26
N LEU A 425 -15.21 -22.11 -7.99
CA LEU A 425 -14.11 -21.27 -8.42
C LEU A 425 -13.77 -21.42 -9.90
N SER A 426 -14.19 -22.51 -10.54
CA SER A 426 -13.80 -22.84 -11.92
C SER A 426 -14.21 -21.78 -12.94
N SER A 427 -15.30 -21.05 -12.68
CA SER A 427 -15.83 -20.00 -13.55
C SER A 427 -15.28 -18.61 -13.24
N ILE A 428 -14.58 -18.42 -12.13
CA ILE A 428 -14.08 -17.11 -11.68
C ILE A 428 -12.56 -16.99 -11.63
N ILE A 429 -11.85 -18.08 -11.93
CA ILE A 429 -10.40 -18.11 -12.07
C ILE A 429 -10.05 -18.09 -13.57
N HIS A 430 -9.10 -17.22 -13.95
CA HIS A 430 -8.54 -17.25 -15.29
C HIS A 430 -7.54 -18.42 -15.46
N SER A 431 -7.50 -19.05 -16.62
CA SER A 431 -6.56 -20.16 -16.93
C SER A 431 -5.09 -19.75 -16.73
N GLU A 432 -4.71 -18.54 -17.13
CA GLU A 432 -3.36 -17.97 -16.89
C GLU A 432 -3.14 -17.41 -15.45
N GLY A 433 -4.08 -17.63 -14.54
CA GLY A 433 -4.04 -17.10 -13.17
C GLY A 433 -4.24 -15.58 -13.08
N GLY A 434 -3.58 -14.94 -12.10
CA GLY A 434 -3.69 -13.51 -11.85
C GLY A 434 -4.97 -13.09 -11.11
N PRO A 435 -5.33 -11.79 -11.15
CA PRO A 435 -6.40 -11.26 -10.33
C PRO A 435 -7.81 -11.52 -10.88
N SER A 436 -8.78 -11.68 -9.98
CA SER A 436 -10.23 -11.72 -10.23
C SER A 436 -10.94 -10.76 -9.28
N LEU A 437 -11.95 -10.03 -9.76
CA LEU A 437 -12.74 -9.10 -8.94
C LEU A 437 -14.09 -9.70 -8.56
N ILE A 438 -14.39 -9.73 -7.26
CA ILE A 438 -15.63 -10.25 -6.69
C ILE A 438 -16.35 -9.10 -5.95
N GLN A 439 -17.51 -8.71 -6.48
CA GLN A 439 -18.28 -7.58 -6.00
C GLN A 439 -19.49 -8.05 -5.18
N PHE A 440 -19.70 -7.43 -4.03
CA PHE A 440 -20.83 -7.70 -3.14
C PHE A 440 -21.79 -6.51 -3.12
N ASP A 441 -23.09 -6.77 -3.17
CA ASP A 441 -24.13 -5.74 -3.15
C ASP A 441 -24.04 -4.90 -1.86
N SER A 442 -23.70 -3.62 -2.01
CA SER A 442 -23.60 -2.65 -0.93
C SER A 442 -24.91 -2.38 -0.19
N LYS A 443 -26.06 -2.68 -0.80
CA LYS A 443 -27.39 -2.50 -0.20
C LYS A 443 -27.85 -3.72 0.58
N ALA A 444 -27.23 -4.87 0.36
CA ALA A 444 -27.58 -6.09 1.07
C ALA A 444 -27.15 -6.00 2.54
N GLN A 445 -27.97 -6.51 3.46
CA GLN A 445 -27.59 -6.63 4.85
C GLN A 445 -26.51 -7.70 5.01
N GLY A 446 -25.55 -7.45 5.90
CA GLY A 446 -24.52 -8.42 6.27
C GLY A 446 -23.50 -8.72 5.18
N VAL A 447 -22.96 -7.69 4.50
CA VAL A 447 -21.90 -7.86 3.47
C VAL A 447 -20.70 -8.66 4.01
N MET A 448 -20.32 -8.46 5.27
CA MET A 448 -19.23 -9.22 5.90
C MET A 448 -19.55 -10.71 5.99
N GLU A 449 -20.78 -11.05 6.36
CA GLU A 449 -21.25 -12.42 6.45
C GLU A 449 -21.29 -13.09 5.07
N GLN A 450 -21.65 -12.34 4.03
CA GLN A 450 -21.61 -12.81 2.63
C GLN A 450 -20.17 -13.07 2.18
N MET A 451 -19.24 -12.14 2.46
CA MET A 451 -17.81 -12.33 2.19
C MET A 451 -17.27 -13.56 2.92
N ILE A 452 -17.66 -13.80 4.18
CA ILE A 452 -17.30 -15.02 4.92
C ILE A 452 -17.84 -16.27 4.23
N ARG A 453 -19.10 -16.29 3.78
CA ARG A 453 -19.68 -17.45 3.08
C ARG A 453 -18.89 -17.79 1.82
N PHE A 454 -18.58 -16.78 1.01
CA PHE A 454 -17.72 -16.93 -0.15
C PHE A 454 -16.34 -17.48 0.24
N LEU A 455 -15.68 -16.87 1.23
CA LEU A 455 -14.34 -17.30 1.68
C LEU A 455 -14.34 -18.75 2.20
N VAL A 456 -15.35 -19.17 2.99
CA VAL A 456 -15.44 -20.55 3.48
C VAL A 456 -15.47 -21.54 2.32
N GLN A 457 -16.36 -21.30 1.35
CA GLN A 457 -16.49 -22.15 0.17
C GLN A 457 -15.20 -22.18 -0.66
N SER A 458 -14.64 -21.01 -0.98
CA SER A 458 -13.45 -20.90 -1.82
C SER A 458 -12.20 -21.48 -1.17
N VAL A 459 -12.00 -21.22 0.13
CA VAL A 459 -10.85 -21.73 0.87
C VAL A 459 -10.91 -23.25 0.98
N ASP A 460 -12.07 -23.83 1.30
CA ASP A 460 -12.21 -25.28 1.40
C ASP A 460 -12.03 -25.99 0.04
N GLU A 461 -12.58 -25.42 -1.04
CA GLU A 461 -12.34 -25.93 -2.40
C GLU A 461 -10.84 -25.93 -2.74
N LEU A 462 -10.11 -24.84 -2.48
CA LEU A 462 -8.68 -24.75 -2.80
C LEU A 462 -7.80 -25.60 -1.88
N LEU A 463 -8.16 -25.76 -0.61
CA LEU A 463 -7.43 -26.62 0.34
C LEU A 463 -7.68 -28.11 0.10
N SER A 464 -8.75 -28.48 -0.59
CA SER A 464 -8.97 -29.86 -1.06
C SER A 464 -7.87 -30.31 -2.04
N ILE A 465 -7.23 -29.36 -2.73
CA ILE A 465 -6.09 -29.59 -3.60
C ILE A 465 -4.82 -29.59 -2.75
N LYS A 466 -4.21 -30.78 -2.61
CA LYS A 466 -3.00 -30.96 -1.80
C LYS A 466 -1.85 -30.05 -2.27
N GLY A 467 -1.19 -29.42 -1.31
CA GLY A 467 0.00 -28.59 -1.53
C GLY A 467 -0.27 -27.11 -1.74
N ASN A 468 -1.54 -26.71 -1.92
CA ASN A 468 -1.89 -25.30 -2.06
C ASN A 468 -1.72 -24.53 -0.74
N SER A 469 -1.08 -23.37 -0.85
CA SER A 469 -0.93 -22.39 0.21
C SER A 469 -1.84 -21.18 -0.03
N ILE A 470 -2.52 -20.71 1.02
CA ILE A 470 -3.54 -19.66 0.90
C ILE A 470 -3.29 -18.56 1.94
N ALA A 471 -3.52 -17.31 1.54
CA ALA A 471 -3.63 -16.18 2.45
C ALA A 471 -4.93 -15.39 2.24
N VAL A 472 -5.50 -14.92 3.34
CA VAL A 472 -6.60 -13.96 3.37
C VAL A 472 -6.07 -12.67 4.01
N LEU A 473 -5.98 -11.63 3.20
CA LEU A 473 -5.42 -10.34 3.56
C LEU A 473 -6.52 -9.30 3.67
N THR A 474 -6.34 -8.33 4.56
CA THR A 474 -7.24 -7.19 4.68
C THR A 474 -6.47 -5.97 5.20
N PRO A 475 -6.84 -4.74 4.84
CA PRO A 475 -6.10 -3.57 5.33
C PRO A 475 -6.47 -3.24 6.78
N TYR A 476 -7.68 -3.61 7.25
CA TYR A 476 -8.18 -3.18 8.56
C TYR A 476 -7.99 -4.21 9.66
N ILE A 477 -7.53 -3.77 10.83
CA ILE A 477 -7.36 -4.62 12.02
C ILE A 477 -8.70 -5.18 12.53
N GLU A 478 -9.77 -4.39 12.46
CA GLU A 478 -11.13 -4.84 12.83
C GLU A 478 -11.59 -6.00 11.93
N THR A 479 -11.44 -5.84 10.61
CA THR A 479 -11.76 -6.90 9.63
C THR A 479 -10.87 -8.12 9.85
N LEU A 480 -9.58 -7.94 10.09
CA LEU A 480 -8.64 -9.02 10.37
C LEU A 480 -9.10 -9.85 11.57
N THR A 481 -9.42 -9.17 12.67
CA THR A 481 -9.86 -9.81 13.92
C THR A 481 -11.16 -10.58 13.69
N TYR A 482 -12.12 -9.98 12.99
CA TYR A 482 -13.38 -10.63 12.62
C TYR A 482 -13.15 -11.88 11.75
N LEU A 483 -12.28 -11.81 10.73
CA LEU A 483 -11.92 -12.93 9.87
C LEU A 483 -11.24 -14.06 10.68
N GLN A 484 -10.29 -13.73 11.57
CA GLN A 484 -9.60 -14.72 12.40
C GLN A 484 -10.56 -15.51 13.31
N GLN A 485 -11.59 -14.84 13.84
CA GLN A 485 -12.60 -15.47 14.69
C GLN A 485 -13.62 -16.30 13.89
N ASN A 486 -14.10 -15.78 12.76
CA ASN A 486 -15.27 -16.31 12.08
C ASN A 486 -14.96 -17.22 10.88
N LEU A 487 -13.75 -17.13 10.30
CA LEU A 487 -13.38 -17.93 9.13
C LEU A 487 -12.73 -19.26 9.54
N LYS A 488 -11.76 -19.22 10.46
CA LYS A 488 -11.05 -20.43 10.96
C LYS A 488 -11.95 -21.45 11.63
N SER A 489 -13.07 -21.01 12.20
CA SER A 489 -14.06 -21.86 12.85
C SER A 489 -15.04 -22.52 11.89
N LYS A 490 -15.17 -22.00 10.66
CA LYS A 490 -16.14 -22.44 9.64
C LYS A 490 -15.51 -23.17 8.46
N THR A 491 -14.18 -23.18 8.38
CA THR A 491 -13.41 -23.87 7.33
C THR A 491 -13.00 -25.27 7.78
N SER A 492 -12.91 -26.19 6.82
CA SER A 492 -12.60 -27.61 7.04
C SER A 492 -11.15 -27.84 7.50
N SER A 493 -10.25 -26.93 7.12
CA SER A 493 -8.84 -26.92 7.49
C SER A 493 -8.45 -25.55 8.02
N ARG A 494 -7.36 -25.49 8.79
CA ARG A 494 -6.80 -24.24 9.35
C ARG A 494 -5.47 -23.84 8.72
N ASN A 495 -5.05 -24.56 7.70
CA ASN A 495 -3.74 -24.40 7.08
C ASN A 495 -3.71 -23.25 6.06
N TYR A 496 -4.07 -22.05 6.49
CA TYR A 496 -4.00 -20.83 5.71
C TYR A 496 -3.77 -19.62 6.61
N LEU A 497 -3.21 -18.55 6.04
CA LEU A 497 -2.89 -17.34 6.78
C LEU A 497 -4.06 -16.35 6.73
N ILE A 498 -4.35 -15.67 7.84
CA ILE A 498 -5.22 -14.48 7.87
C ILE A 498 -4.45 -13.36 8.55
N GLU A 499 -4.09 -12.31 7.81
CA GLU A 499 -3.23 -11.23 8.33
C GLU A 499 -3.48 -9.89 7.62
N SER A 500 -3.09 -8.80 8.28
CA SER A 500 -3.05 -7.45 7.73
C SER A 500 -2.00 -7.31 6.64
N VAL A 501 -2.31 -6.50 5.62
CA VAL A 501 -1.40 -6.22 4.49
C VAL A 501 -0.04 -5.69 4.96
N ASP A 502 -0.02 -4.85 6.00
CA ASP A 502 1.18 -4.24 6.56
C ASP A 502 2.15 -5.26 7.22
N ARG A 503 1.70 -6.47 7.57
CA ARG A 503 2.52 -7.49 8.27
C ARG A 503 2.98 -8.64 7.37
N VAL A 504 2.57 -8.68 6.09
CA VAL A 504 2.81 -9.83 5.19
C VAL A 504 3.91 -9.59 4.16
N GLN A 505 4.96 -8.87 4.52
CA GLN A 505 6.15 -8.81 3.69
C GLN A 505 6.86 -10.17 3.60
N GLY A 506 7.48 -10.42 2.45
CA GLY A 506 8.08 -11.72 2.12
C GLY A 506 7.11 -12.90 2.03
N LEU A 507 5.78 -12.68 2.10
CA LEU A 507 4.79 -13.75 1.99
C LEU A 507 4.62 -14.21 0.53
N ASP A 508 4.68 -15.52 0.34
CA ASP A 508 4.48 -16.21 -0.93
C ASP A 508 3.43 -17.31 -0.73
N VAL A 509 2.29 -17.18 -1.40
CA VAL A 509 1.19 -18.16 -1.37
C VAL A 509 0.75 -18.50 -2.78
N ASP A 510 0.08 -19.62 -2.98
CA ASP A 510 -0.48 -19.96 -4.30
C ASP A 510 -1.71 -19.11 -4.60
N TYR A 511 -2.59 -18.95 -3.61
CA TYR A 511 -3.82 -18.17 -3.72
C TYR A 511 -3.91 -17.08 -2.64
N CYS A 512 -4.34 -15.88 -3.04
CA CYS A 512 -4.52 -14.75 -2.13
C CYS A 512 -5.94 -14.19 -2.23
N PHE A 513 -6.59 -13.93 -1.10
CA PHE A 513 -7.86 -13.19 -1.03
C PHE A 513 -7.62 -11.84 -0.38
N TYR A 514 -7.88 -10.74 -1.09
CA TYR A 514 -7.81 -9.39 -0.54
C TYR A 514 -9.21 -8.86 -0.21
N VAL A 515 -9.54 -8.77 1.07
CA VAL A 515 -10.89 -8.51 1.59
C VAL A 515 -11.04 -7.05 2.00
N ILE A 516 -11.88 -6.31 1.27
CA ILE A 516 -12.15 -4.88 1.43
C ILE A 516 -13.64 -4.64 1.66
N PRO A 517 -14.15 -4.84 2.90
CA PRO A 517 -15.57 -4.67 3.18
C PRO A 517 -16.00 -3.20 3.28
N ARG A 518 -15.06 -2.29 3.54
CA ARG A 518 -15.27 -0.85 3.59
C ARG A 518 -14.23 -0.16 2.71
N PRO A 519 -14.59 0.22 1.47
CA PRO A 519 -13.73 1.02 0.61
C PRO A 519 -13.29 2.32 1.30
N SER A 520 -11.98 2.60 1.35
CA SER A 520 -11.45 3.91 1.73
C SER A 520 -10.12 4.20 1.02
N SER A 521 -9.62 5.43 1.12
CA SER A 521 -8.26 5.77 0.65
C SER A 521 -7.18 4.93 1.34
N PHE A 522 -7.46 4.37 2.53
CA PHE A 522 -6.54 3.49 3.24
C PHE A 522 -6.50 2.09 2.62
N SER A 523 -7.65 1.52 2.22
CA SER A 523 -7.71 0.19 1.60
C SER A 523 -7.19 0.17 0.16
N PHE A 524 -7.31 1.29 -0.55
CA PHE A 524 -6.80 1.47 -1.91
C PHE A 524 -5.51 2.31 -1.95
N ASN A 525 -4.83 2.44 -0.80
CA ASN A 525 -3.50 3.03 -0.78
C ASN A 525 -2.57 2.26 -1.74
N LEU A 526 -1.86 3.00 -2.59
CA LEU A 526 -1.01 2.48 -3.66
C LEU A 526 -0.11 1.32 -3.20
N ASN A 527 0.68 1.55 -2.16
CA ASN A 527 1.66 0.60 -1.64
C ASN A 527 1.01 -0.65 -1.05
N ARG A 528 -0.07 -0.49 -0.26
CA ARG A 528 -0.82 -1.62 0.32
C ARG A 528 -1.50 -2.46 -0.76
N PHE A 529 -2.11 -1.80 -1.74
CA PHE A 529 -2.81 -2.47 -2.83
C PHE A 529 -1.83 -3.30 -3.69
N ASN A 530 -0.70 -2.72 -4.07
CA ASN A 530 0.39 -3.41 -4.78
C ASN A 530 0.89 -4.62 -3.97
N VAL A 531 1.11 -4.43 -2.66
CA VAL A 531 1.52 -5.52 -1.76
C VAL A 531 0.49 -6.64 -1.69
N ALA A 532 -0.79 -6.33 -1.49
CA ALA A 532 -1.84 -7.34 -1.34
C ALA A 532 -2.06 -8.14 -2.63
N THR A 533 -2.00 -7.48 -3.78
CA THR A 533 -2.29 -8.09 -5.09
C THR A 533 -1.14 -8.91 -5.68
N SER A 534 0.07 -8.78 -5.14
CA SER A 534 1.30 -9.43 -5.62
C SER A 534 1.84 -10.56 -4.72
N ARG A 535 1.02 -11.09 -3.80
CA ARG A 535 1.38 -12.22 -2.91
C ARG A 535 1.17 -13.59 -3.53
N ALA A 536 0.23 -13.72 -4.47
CA ALA A 536 -0.14 -15.00 -5.06
C ALA A 536 0.83 -15.41 -6.18
N LYS A 537 1.13 -16.72 -6.26
CA LYS A 537 1.82 -17.35 -7.38
C LYS A 537 0.87 -17.73 -8.51
N LYS A 538 -0.36 -18.10 -8.17
CA LYS A 538 -1.40 -18.55 -9.11
C LYS A 538 -2.46 -17.48 -9.31
N ALA A 539 -3.28 -17.19 -8.30
CA ALA A 539 -4.40 -16.25 -8.45
C ALA A 539 -4.68 -15.40 -7.21
N THR A 540 -5.17 -14.18 -7.45
CA THR A 540 -5.59 -13.23 -6.41
C THR A 540 -7.08 -12.92 -6.56
N PHE A 541 -7.86 -12.99 -5.49
CA PHE A 541 -9.26 -12.57 -5.48
C PHE A 541 -9.41 -11.26 -4.72
N ILE A 542 -9.96 -10.22 -5.34
CA ILE A 542 -10.24 -8.95 -4.70
C ILE A 542 -11.73 -8.93 -4.35
N LEU A 543 -12.05 -8.95 -3.06
CA LEU A 543 -13.42 -8.95 -2.56
C LEU A 543 -13.76 -7.54 -2.09
N VAL A 544 -14.73 -6.90 -2.74
CA VAL A 544 -15.09 -5.51 -2.49
C VAL A 544 -16.60 -5.29 -2.61
N ARG A 545 -17.12 -4.24 -2.00
CA ARG A 545 -18.46 -3.77 -2.29
C ARG A 545 -18.56 -3.18 -3.70
N ASP A 546 -19.70 -3.36 -4.36
CA ASP A 546 -19.99 -2.85 -5.70
C ASP A 546 -20.00 -1.31 -5.82
N ASP A 547 -20.11 -0.58 -4.71
CA ASP A 547 -20.15 0.88 -4.66
C ASP A 547 -18.79 1.56 -4.42
N TYR A 548 -17.68 0.82 -4.45
CA TYR A 548 -16.36 1.32 -4.08
C TYR A 548 -15.90 2.59 -4.82
N TYR A 549 -16.16 2.72 -6.13
CA TYR A 549 -15.82 3.95 -6.89
C TYR A 549 -16.60 5.18 -6.45
N LYS A 550 -17.77 5.00 -5.82
CA LYS A 550 -18.54 6.13 -5.26
C LYS A 550 -17.97 6.60 -3.94
N GLN A 551 -17.24 5.73 -3.25
CA GLN A 551 -16.74 5.96 -1.88
C GLN A 551 -15.31 6.52 -1.87
N VAL A 552 -14.50 6.24 -2.90
CA VAL A 552 -13.06 6.51 -2.89
C VAL A 552 -12.56 7.01 -4.23
N ASN A 553 -11.76 8.07 -4.20
CA ASN A 553 -10.90 8.43 -5.33
C ASN A 553 -9.67 7.51 -5.33
N LEU A 554 -9.55 6.67 -6.35
CA LEU A 554 -8.43 5.74 -6.49
C LEU A 554 -7.17 6.48 -6.99
N PRO A 555 -5.97 6.11 -6.51
CA PRO A 555 -4.72 6.51 -7.17
C PRO A 555 -4.70 6.02 -8.63
N ALA A 556 -4.05 6.76 -9.53
CA ALA A 556 -4.10 6.49 -10.97
C ALA A 556 -3.68 5.05 -11.35
N GLU A 557 -2.64 4.53 -10.71
CA GLU A 557 -2.14 3.17 -10.93
C GLU A 557 -3.14 2.10 -10.45
N VAL A 558 -3.80 2.36 -9.32
CA VAL A 558 -4.84 1.48 -8.77
C VAL A 558 -6.12 1.56 -9.60
N GLU A 559 -6.51 2.76 -10.05
CA GLU A 559 -7.64 2.98 -10.94
C GLU A 559 -7.46 2.24 -12.27
N PHE A 560 -6.27 2.34 -12.87
CA PHE A 560 -5.93 1.60 -14.08
C PHE A 560 -5.99 0.08 -13.85
N TYR A 561 -5.43 -0.41 -12.75
CA TYR A 561 -5.51 -1.83 -12.37
C TYR A 561 -6.97 -2.30 -12.25
N MET A 562 -7.79 -1.57 -11.49
CA MET A 562 -9.17 -1.95 -11.20
C MET A 562 -10.06 -1.87 -12.44
N THR A 563 -9.91 -0.83 -13.27
CA THR A 563 -10.66 -0.67 -14.52
C THR A 563 -10.34 -1.82 -15.48
N LYS A 564 -9.05 -2.14 -15.68
CA LYS A 564 -8.62 -3.29 -16.49
C LYS A 564 -9.18 -4.60 -15.95
N LEU A 565 -9.28 -4.75 -14.64
CA LEU A 565 -9.81 -5.96 -14.02
C LEU A 565 -11.33 -6.06 -14.17
N GLU A 566 -12.05 -4.93 -14.11
CA GLU A 566 -13.48 -4.87 -14.37
C GLU A 566 -13.85 -5.27 -15.80
N ASP A 567 -13.07 -4.81 -16.77
CA ASP A 567 -13.30 -5.14 -18.18
C ASP A 567 -12.92 -6.58 -18.53
N SER A 568 -12.02 -7.20 -17.76
CA SER A 568 -11.47 -8.53 -18.08
C SER A 568 -12.05 -9.69 -17.26
N LEU A 569 -12.23 -9.53 -15.94
CA LEU A 569 -12.61 -10.64 -15.05
C LEU A 569 -13.26 -10.15 -13.75
N SER A 570 -14.52 -9.75 -13.84
CA SER A 570 -15.32 -9.22 -12.73
C SER A 570 -16.67 -9.91 -12.59
N PHE A 571 -17.05 -10.18 -11.34
CA PHE A 571 -18.24 -10.93 -10.98
C PHE A 571 -19.02 -10.27 -9.84
N GLU A 572 -20.34 -10.46 -9.86
CA GLU A 572 -21.24 -10.12 -8.77
C GLU A 572 -21.57 -11.39 -7.95
N TYR A 573 -21.43 -11.31 -6.63
CA TYR A 573 -21.77 -12.40 -5.73
C TYR A 573 -23.28 -12.44 -5.47
N ASP A 574 -23.94 -13.54 -5.84
CA ASP A 574 -25.37 -13.74 -5.57
C ASP A 574 -25.58 -14.45 -4.24
N ASN A 575 -26.20 -13.74 -3.30
CA ASN A 575 -26.45 -14.22 -1.95
C ASN A 575 -27.43 -15.39 -1.86
N ILE A 576 -28.29 -15.57 -2.87
CA ILE A 576 -29.31 -16.63 -2.87
C ILE A 576 -28.68 -17.94 -3.33
N SER A 577 -27.98 -17.93 -4.47
CA SER A 577 -27.32 -19.13 -4.99
C SER A 577 -25.98 -19.43 -4.32
N GLY A 578 -25.34 -18.43 -3.70
CA GLY A 578 -23.96 -18.54 -3.21
C GLY A 578 -22.91 -18.56 -4.32
N LEU A 579 -23.31 -18.28 -5.57
CA LEU A 579 -22.45 -18.32 -6.76
C LEU A 579 -22.17 -16.92 -7.30
N CYS A 580 -21.06 -16.80 -8.04
CA CYS A 580 -20.68 -15.59 -8.74
C CYS A 580 -21.29 -15.56 -10.16
N ARG A 581 -21.83 -14.41 -10.57
CA ARG A 581 -22.36 -14.17 -11.91
C ARG A 581 -21.47 -13.17 -12.65
N ILE A 582 -21.23 -13.40 -13.94
CA ILE A 582 -20.48 -12.44 -14.78
C ILE A 582 -21.26 -11.13 -14.84
N LYS A 583 -20.56 -10.02 -14.61
CA LYS A 583 -21.13 -8.70 -14.83
C LYS A 583 -21.25 -8.47 -16.33
N ASN A 584 -22.45 -8.59 -16.89
CA ASN A 584 -22.68 -8.40 -18.33
C ASN A 584 -22.14 -7.03 -18.78
N SER A 585 -21.01 -7.02 -19.47
CA SER A 585 -20.59 -5.90 -20.31
C SER A 585 -21.68 -5.69 -21.35
N ASN A 586 -22.25 -4.48 -21.42
CA ASN A 586 -23.27 -4.04 -22.40
C ASN A 586 -23.37 -4.91 -23.67
N THR A 587 -24.21 -5.93 -23.66
CA THR A 587 -24.70 -6.59 -24.87
C THR A 587 -25.94 -5.85 -25.33
N ASN A 588 -25.74 -4.86 -26.18
CA ASN A 588 -26.71 -4.55 -27.23
C ASN A 588 -26.07 -4.98 -28.55
N ASN A 589 -26.27 -6.25 -28.92
CA ASN A 589 -26.84 -6.59 -30.22
C ASN A 589 -27.12 -8.09 -30.33
N SER A 590 -28.38 -8.35 -30.71
CA SER A 590 -28.93 -9.48 -31.47
C SER A 590 -28.65 -10.90 -30.99
N LYS A 591 -29.75 -11.53 -30.52
CA LYS A 591 -30.32 -12.75 -31.10
C LYS A 591 -29.40 -13.46 -32.10
N ASP A 592 -28.86 -14.60 -31.69
CA ASP A 592 -28.78 -15.83 -32.48
C ASP A 592 -28.31 -16.95 -31.54
N GLU A 593 -29.24 -17.45 -30.74
CA GLU A 593 -29.23 -18.86 -30.42
C GLU A 593 -29.73 -19.60 -31.66
N GLU A 594 -28.87 -20.30 -32.38
CA GLU A 594 -29.20 -21.62 -32.93
C GLU A 594 -27.97 -22.37 -33.48
N LYS A 595 -27.80 -23.60 -32.97
CA LYS A 595 -27.24 -24.79 -33.63
C LYS A 595 -25.71 -24.87 -33.80
N ILE A 596 -25.08 -25.39 -32.73
CA ILE A 596 -23.94 -26.29 -32.86
C ILE A 596 -24.44 -27.60 -33.48
N LYS A 597 -24.03 -27.89 -34.72
CA LYS A 597 -23.98 -29.26 -35.25
C LYS A 597 -22.56 -29.56 -35.70
N VAL A 598 -22.01 -30.58 -35.05
CA VAL A 598 -20.85 -31.35 -35.45
C VAL A 598 -21.05 -31.89 -36.86
N ASN A 599 -20.03 -31.74 -37.71
CA ASN A 599 -19.75 -32.72 -38.76
C ASN A 599 -18.24 -32.75 -39.03
N THR A 600 -17.74 -33.98 -39.01
CA THR A 600 -16.38 -34.44 -39.28
C THR A 600 -16.12 -34.59 -40.78
N ASP A 601 -14.81 -34.67 -41.07
CA ASP A 601 -14.14 -35.33 -42.20
C ASP A 601 -13.62 -34.50 -43.40
N ASN A 602 -12.29 -34.59 -43.53
CA ASN A 602 -11.42 -34.68 -44.73
C ASN A 602 -11.46 -33.52 -45.75
N ASP A 603 -10.37 -32.94 -46.25
CA ASP A 603 -9.18 -33.60 -46.82
C ASP A 603 -8.00 -32.62 -47.07
N GLN A 604 -6.77 -33.19 -47.06
CA GLN A 604 -5.58 -32.91 -47.91
C GLN A 604 -4.71 -31.63 -47.81
N MET A 605 -3.47 -31.88 -47.35
CA MET A 605 -2.13 -31.45 -47.83
C MET A 605 -1.94 -30.10 -48.55
N ALA A 606 -1.06 -29.24 -48.01
CA ALA A 606 0.24 -28.91 -48.62
C ALA A 606 1.05 -27.81 -47.86
N SER A 607 2.37 -28.03 -47.83
CA SER A 607 3.51 -27.09 -47.77
C SER A 607 3.61 -25.97 -46.71
N LYS A 608 4.67 -26.07 -45.88
CA LYS A 608 5.39 -24.91 -45.34
C LYS A 608 6.02 -24.10 -46.48
N PRO A 609 6.02 -22.75 -46.37
CA PRO A 609 7.28 -22.04 -46.56
C PRO A 609 7.52 -20.93 -45.53
N GLN A 610 8.81 -20.64 -45.33
CA GLN A 610 9.36 -19.49 -44.61
C GLN A 610 8.75 -18.17 -45.08
N LEU A 611 8.49 -17.23 -44.17
CA LEU A 611 8.27 -15.82 -44.51
C LEU A 611 9.18 -14.90 -43.71
N GLY A 612 10.13 -14.30 -44.43
CA GLY A 612 10.84 -13.11 -44.00
C GLY A 612 9.93 -11.89 -43.98
N LEU A 613 10.21 -10.97 -43.06
CA LEU A 613 9.52 -9.70 -42.91
C LEU A 613 9.70 -8.83 -44.17
N LYS A 614 8.58 -8.55 -44.84
CA LYS A 614 8.49 -7.52 -45.89
C LYS A 614 7.86 -6.28 -45.28
N VAL A 615 8.64 -5.23 -45.06
CA VAL A 615 8.13 -3.94 -44.59
C VAL A 615 7.31 -3.31 -45.72
N VAL A 616 5.99 -3.27 -45.56
CA VAL A 616 5.07 -2.62 -46.50
C VAL A 616 4.68 -1.25 -45.92
N GLY A 617 5.58 -0.27 -46.07
CA GLY A 617 5.30 1.15 -45.80
C GLY A 617 5.39 1.59 -44.34
N HIS A 618 5.80 2.84 -44.15
CA HIS A 618 5.74 3.51 -42.85
C HIS A 618 4.35 4.12 -42.68
N ILE A 619 3.67 3.78 -41.57
CA ILE A 619 2.41 4.43 -41.19
C ILE A 619 2.77 5.75 -40.50
N ASP A 620 2.52 6.85 -41.18
CA ASP A 620 2.58 8.18 -40.60
C ASP A 620 1.35 8.38 -39.68
N VAL A 621 1.59 8.26 -38.38
CA VAL A 621 0.59 8.38 -37.30
C VAL A 621 -0.08 9.76 -37.26
N SER A 622 0.48 10.78 -37.92
CA SER A 622 -0.15 12.10 -38.05
C SER A 622 -1.41 12.10 -38.93
N LYS A 623 -1.60 11.07 -39.77
CA LYS A 623 -2.78 10.92 -40.65
C LYS A 623 -3.99 10.28 -39.96
N PHE A 624 -3.84 9.79 -38.73
CA PHE A 624 -4.88 9.11 -37.96
C PHE A 624 -5.35 9.89 -36.72
N GLU A 625 -4.72 11.03 -36.41
CA GLU A 625 -5.31 11.98 -35.48
C GLU A 625 -6.51 12.66 -36.12
N ARG A 626 -7.72 12.47 -35.58
CA ARG A 626 -8.83 13.35 -35.90
C ARG A 626 -8.48 14.76 -35.39
N PRO A 627 -8.36 15.79 -36.25
CA PRO A 627 -8.14 17.15 -35.79
C PRO A 627 -9.33 17.56 -34.93
N LYS A 628 -9.07 17.94 -33.67
CA LYS A 628 -10.06 18.59 -32.82
C LYS A 628 -10.41 19.90 -33.51
N LYS A 629 -11.65 20.01 -34.00
CA LYS A 629 -12.27 21.16 -34.67
C LYS A 629 -11.54 22.49 -34.36
N GLU A 630 -10.55 22.84 -35.17
CA GLU A 630 -10.02 24.20 -35.21
C GLU A 630 -11.07 25.03 -35.92
N LEU A 631 -11.66 26.00 -35.22
CA LEU A 631 -12.75 26.81 -35.76
C LEU A 631 -12.23 27.68 -36.92
N LYS A 632 -10.98 28.18 -36.80
CA LYS A 632 -10.18 28.84 -37.85
C LYS A 632 -8.69 28.46 -37.70
N PRO A 633 -8.00 27.96 -38.75
CA PRO A 633 -6.63 27.39 -38.66
C PRO A 633 -5.53 28.36 -38.20
N ASN A 634 -5.72 29.67 -38.39
CA ASN A 634 -4.70 30.69 -38.09
C ASN A 634 -4.99 31.49 -36.80
N LYS A 635 -5.82 30.96 -35.90
CA LYS A 635 -6.28 31.67 -34.68
C LYS A 635 -6.17 30.79 -33.43
N LYS A 636 -5.88 31.40 -32.29
CA LYS A 636 -5.72 30.70 -31.01
C LYS A 636 -7.09 30.28 -30.44
N ASN A 637 -7.18 29.04 -29.96
CA ASN A 637 -8.36 28.57 -29.24
C ASN A 637 -8.28 29.00 -27.78
N ILE A 638 -9.28 29.75 -27.32
CA ILE A 638 -9.34 30.33 -25.99
C ILE A 638 -10.56 29.78 -25.26
N TYR A 639 -10.36 29.18 -24.08
CA TYR A 639 -11.47 28.69 -23.27
C TYR A 639 -11.92 29.76 -22.27
N ILE A 640 -13.17 30.17 -22.36
CA ILE A 640 -13.84 31.01 -21.36
C ILE A 640 -14.71 30.09 -20.49
N ILE A 641 -14.40 30.03 -19.19
CA ILE A 641 -15.03 29.06 -18.29
C ILE A 641 -16.11 29.75 -17.46
N ASP A 642 -17.29 29.14 -17.43
CA ASP A 642 -18.44 29.59 -16.64
C ASP A 642 -18.36 29.11 -15.17
N THR A 643 -19.01 29.84 -14.25
CA THR A 643 -19.05 29.55 -12.81
C THR A 643 -19.64 28.18 -12.52
N ASN A 644 -20.72 27.81 -13.22
CA ASN A 644 -21.35 26.48 -13.18
C ASN A 644 -20.31 25.35 -13.28
N VAL A 645 -19.34 25.52 -14.19
CA VAL A 645 -18.38 24.48 -14.52
C VAL A 645 -17.37 24.29 -13.39
N PHE A 646 -17.00 25.36 -12.69
CA PHE A 646 -16.16 25.28 -11.50
C PHE A 646 -16.89 24.65 -10.31
N VAL A 647 -18.19 24.86 -10.18
CA VAL A 647 -19.00 24.23 -9.13
C VAL A 647 -19.12 22.73 -9.37
N ASP A 648 -19.41 22.32 -10.61
CA ASP A 648 -19.60 20.92 -10.98
C ASP A 648 -18.27 20.16 -11.13
N TYR A 649 -17.21 20.86 -11.55
CA TYR A 649 -15.89 20.30 -11.80
C TYR A 649 -14.76 21.26 -11.37
N PRO A 650 -14.43 21.31 -10.07
CA PRO A 650 -13.47 22.27 -9.50
C PRO A 650 -12.07 22.27 -10.12
N GLU A 651 -11.63 21.15 -10.70
CA GLU A 651 -10.29 20.98 -11.27
C GLU A 651 -10.25 21.13 -12.80
N ILE A 652 -11.26 21.81 -13.39
CA ILE A 652 -11.42 21.91 -14.84
C ILE A 652 -10.19 22.51 -15.55
N ILE A 653 -9.49 23.44 -14.89
CA ILE A 653 -8.28 24.08 -15.41
C ILE A 653 -7.19 23.04 -15.67
N SER A 654 -6.99 22.06 -14.77
CA SER A 654 -5.94 21.05 -14.91
C SER A 654 -6.18 20.06 -16.05
N ILE A 655 -7.42 19.99 -16.56
CA ILE A 655 -7.83 19.04 -17.61
C ILE A 655 -7.89 19.69 -18.99
N ILE A 656 -7.99 21.01 -19.09
CA ILE A 656 -7.83 21.69 -20.38
C ILE A 656 -6.38 21.49 -20.84
N ASP A 657 -6.15 21.09 -22.10
CA ASP A 657 -4.81 20.84 -22.66
C ASP A 657 -3.93 22.10 -22.56
N LYS A 658 -2.67 21.98 -22.15
CA LYS A 658 -1.77 23.12 -21.87
C LYS A 658 -1.53 24.01 -23.09
N LYS A 659 -1.78 23.50 -24.30
CA LYS A 659 -1.68 24.29 -25.54
C LYS A 659 -2.81 25.31 -25.74
N TYR A 660 -3.87 25.26 -24.93
CA TYR A 660 -4.99 26.21 -25.00
C TYR A 660 -4.94 27.20 -23.84
N SER A 661 -5.10 28.49 -24.17
CA SER A 661 -5.20 29.59 -23.22
C SER A 661 -6.56 29.59 -22.53
N ILE A 662 -6.60 29.99 -21.27
CA ILE A 662 -7.83 30.07 -20.46
C ILE A 662 -8.07 31.52 -20.06
N VAL A 663 -9.29 32.00 -20.23
CA VAL A 663 -9.72 33.32 -19.80
C VAL A 663 -10.82 33.18 -18.76
N LEU A 664 -10.65 33.83 -17.61
CA LEU A 664 -11.64 33.90 -16.55
C LEU A 664 -12.26 35.30 -16.51
N SER A 665 -13.58 35.38 -16.58
CA SER A 665 -14.28 36.63 -16.31
C SER A 665 -14.14 36.98 -14.83
N ALA A 666 -13.85 38.24 -14.49
CA ALA A 666 -13.86 38.73 -13.11
C ALA A 666 -15.20 38.43 -12.39
N LYS A 667 -16.29 38.31 -13.17
CA LYS A 667 -17.60 37.96 -12.63
C LYS A 667 -17.65 36.52 -12.07
N VAL A 668 -16.94 35.58 -12.68
CA VAL A 668 -16.87 34.18 -12.25
C VAL A 668 -16.24 34.07 -10.86
N LEU A 669 -15.19 34.86 -10.59
CA LEU A 669 -14.56 34.90 -9.26
C LEU A 669 -15.46 35.52 -8.20
N ASP A 670 -16.12 36.64 -8.53
CA ASP A 670 -17.11 37.28 -7.64
C ASP A 670 -18.26 36.32 -7.28
N GLU A 671 -18.71 35.50 -8.22
CA GLU A 671 -19.73 34.48 -7.97
C GLU A 671 -19.23 33.31 -7.12
N LEU A 672 -18.04 32.78 -7.41
CA LEU A 672 -17.43 31.74 -6.58
C LEU A 672 -17.22 32.22 -5.14
N ASP A 673 -16.79 33.47 -4.93
CA ASP A 673 -16.63 34.02 -3.59
C ASP A 673 -17.95 34.19 -2.84
N LYS A 674 -19.02 34.61 -3.53
CA LYS A 674 -20.37 34.69 -2.92
C LYS A 674 -20.92 33.32 -2.55
N LEU A 675 -20.69 32.31 -3.40
CA LEU A 675 -21.15 30.93 -3.21
C LEU A 675 -20.50 30.23 -2.01
N LYS A 676 -19.35 30.72 -1.50
CA LYS A 676 -18.74 30.22 -0.24
C LYS A 676 -19.66 30.34 0.97
N SER A 677 -20.58 31.31 0.97
CA SER A 677 -21.42 31.62 2.13
C SER A 677 -22.83 31.02 2.02
N THR A 678 -23.30 30.72 0.81
CA THR A 678 -24.70 30.38 0.52
C THR A 678 -24.95 28.89 0.24
N LEU A 679 -23.93 28.09 -0.08
CA LEU A 679 -24.07 26.66 -0.39
C LEU A 679 -24.01 25.75 0.85
N ASP A 680 -24.41 24.49 0.68
CA ASP A 680 -24.27 23.43 1.68
C ASP A 680 -22.79 23.00 1.88
N ASN A 681 -22.53 22.11 2.84
CA ASN A 681 -21.16 21.72 3.19
C ASN A 681 -20.40 21.07 2.02
N GLU A 682 -21.08 20.39 1.10
CA GLU A 682 -20.46 19.79 -0.09
C GLU A 682 -20.16 20.87 -1.16
N GLY A 683 -21.11 21.76 -1.45
CA GLY A 683 -20.93 22.87 -2.39
C GLY A 683 -19.83 23.84 -1.94
N LYS A 684 -19.74 24.13 -0.64
CA LYS A 684 -18.65 24.95 -0.07
C LYS A 684 -17.27 24.34 -0.32
N GLN A 685 -17.13 23.02 -0.18
CA GLN A 685 -15.88 22.34 -0.47
C GLN A 685 -15.52 22.37 -1.96
N LYS A 686 -16.50 22.21 -2.86
CA LYS A 686 -16.28 22.30 -4.31
C LYS A 686 -15.81 23.70 -4.74
N VAL A 687 -16.45 24.75 -4.22
CA VAL A 687 -16.07 26.14 -4.47
C VAL A 687 -14.67 26.46 -3.91
N GLN A 688 -14.34 25.98 -2.70
CA GLN A 688 -12.99 26.15 -2.13
C GLN A 688 -11.92 25.44 -2.96
N LYS A 689 -12.21 24.24 -3.47
CA LYS A 689 -11.31 23.53 -4.39
C LYS A 689 -11.13 24.28 -5.71
N ALA A 690 -12.20 24.82 -6.27
CA ALA A 690 -12.14 25.58 -7.52
C ALA A 690 -11.23 26.80 -7.39
N LEU A 691 -11.36 27.57 -6.31
CA LEU A 691 -10.51 28.74 -6.06
C LEU A 691 -9.05 28.35 -5.77
N LYS A 692 -8.84 27.23 -5.08
CA LYS A 692 -7.48 26.69 -4.90
C LYS A 692 -6.87 26.25 -6.23
N SER A 693 -7.65 25.62 -7.10
CA SER A 693 -7.22 25.20 -8.45
C SER A 693 -6.88 26.42 -9.31
N ILE A 694 -7.70 27.47 -9.31
CA ILE A 694 -7.38 28.74 -9.98
C ILE A 694 -6.07 29.32 -9.46
N ASN A 695 -5.90 29.43 -8.13
CA ASN A 695 -4.70 30.03 -7.53
C ASN A 695 -3.41 29.22 -7.79
N LEU A 696 -3.50 27.89 -7.85
CA LEU A 696 -2.34 27.04 -8.16
C LEU A 696 -1.91 27.15 -9.63
N ASN A 697 -2.86 27.38 -10.54
CA ASN A 697 -2.61 27.38 -11.97
C ASN A 697 -2.36 28.78 -12.55
N ILE A 698 -2.70 29.86 -11.85
CA ILE A 698 -2.58 31.23 -12.39
C ILE A 698 -1.12 31.62 -12.68
N ASP A 699 -0.16 31.17 -11.87
CA ASP A 699 1.27 31.48 -12.03
C ASP A 699 2.02 30.47 -12.93
N SER A 700 1.41 29.30 -13.19
CA SER A 700 2.06 28.17 -13.85
C SER A 700 1.51 27.85 -15.24
N ARG A 701 0.44 28.54 -15.66
CA ARG A 701 -0.27 28.33 -16.92
C ARG A 701 -0.70 29.67 -17.52
N ASP A 702 -0.87 29.70 -18.84
CA ASP A 702 -1.43 30.84 -19.59
C ASP A 702 -2.93 31.04 -19.27
N ILE A 703 -3.19 31.62 -18.09
CA ILE A 703 -4.52 32.01 -17.58
C ILE A 703 -4.56 33.52 -17.44
N SER A 704 -5.50 34.18 -18.11
CA SER A 704 -5.74 35.61 -17.93
C SER A 704 -7.10 35.88 -17.29
N MET A 705 -7.18 37.00 -16.57
CA MET A 705 -8.42 37.50 -15.98
C MET A 705 -8.89 38.73 -16.74
N GLU A 706 -10.15 38.75 -17.15
CA GLU A 706 -10.71 39.80 -17.98
C GLU A 706 -11.95 40.42 -17.33
N ILE A 707 -12.07 41.74 -17.44
CA ILE A 707 -13.24 42.49 -16.99
C ILE A 707 -14.25 42.55 -18.14
N ALA A 708 -15.53 42.35 -17.82
CA ALA A 708 -16.61 42.38 -18.80
C ALA A 708 -16.78 43.78 -19.45
N ASP A 709 -16.65 43.87 -20.78
CA ASP A 709 -17.01 45.06 -21.54
C ASP A 709 -18.46 44.96 -22.06
N THR A 710 -19.38 45.50 -21.29
CA THR A 710 -20.81 45.47 -21.60
C THR A 710 -21.23 46.33 -22.80
N SER A 711 -20.31 47.10 -23.40
CA SER A 711 -20.55 47.81 -24.66
C SER A 711 -20.60 46.87 -25.87
N LEU A 712 -19.96 45.70 -25.77
CA LEU A 712 -19.93 44.66 -26.82
C LEU A 712 -21.24 43.86 -26.92
N LEU A 713 -22.14 43.98 -25.93
CA LEU A 713 -23.41 43.26 -25.90
C LEU A 713 -24.50 43.98 -26.72
N PRO A 714 -25.40 43.24 -27.41
CA PRO A 714 -26.58 43.83 -28.05
C PRO A 714 -27.46 44.61 -27.06
N ALA A 715 -28.15 45.64 -27.55
CA ALA A 715 -29.00 46.51 -26.72
C ALA A 715 -30.11 45.74 -25.98
N ASP A 716 -30.60 44.65 -26.56
CA ASP A 716 -31.66 43.80 -26.00
C ASP A 716 -31.19 42.89 -24.85
N PHE A 717 -29.88 42.82 -24.59
CA PHE A 717 -29.31 41.96 -23.56
C PHE A 717 -29.18 42.73 -22.23
N ASN A 718 -29.64 42.11 -21.13
CA ASN A 718 -29.45 42.68 -19.80
C ASN A 718 -27.95 42.75 -19.43
N LYS A 719 -27.38 43.97 -19.44
CA LYS A 719 -25.96 44.24 -19.15
C LYS A 719 -25.53 43.90 -17.71
N ARG A 720 -26.48 43.68 -16.80
CA ARG A 720 -26.22 43.30 -15.40
C ARG A 720 -26.27 41.79 -15.15
N SER A 721 -26.66 40.99 -16.15
CA SER A 721 -26.72 39.52 -16.00
C SER A 721 -25.31 38.93 -15.99
N PRO A 722 -24.95 38.05 -15.02
CA PRO A 722 -23.65 37.41 -14.98
C PRO A 722 -23.30 36.62 -16.25
N ASP A 723 -24.25 35.84 -16.78
CA ASP A 723 -24.10 35.13 -18.06
C ASP A 723 -23.71 36.09 -19.19
N ASN A 724 -24.33 37.27 -19.22
CA ASN A 724 -24.06 38.26 -20.26
C ASN A 724 -22.69 38.94 -20.04
N MET A 725 -22.24 39.07 -18.78
CA MET A 725 -20.88 39.54 -18.47
C MET A 725 -19.83 38.52 -18.92
N ILE A 726 -20.06 37.22 -18.71
CA ILE A 726 -19.19 36.15 -19.23
C ILE A 726 -19.21 36.15 -20.77
N LEU A 727 -20.39 36.31 -21.38
CA LEU A 727 -20.55 36.43 -22.83
C LEU A 727 -19.76 37.62 -23.38
N SER A 728 -19.82 38.80 -22.75
CA SER A 728 -19.06 39.97 -23.21
C SER A 728 -17.55 39.75 -23.21
N VAL A 729 -17.02 38.98 -22.26
CA VAL A 729 -15.60 38.59 -22.26
C VAL A 729 -15.30 37.73 -23.48
N ALA A 730 -16.15 36.76 -23.82
CA ALA A 730 -15.98 35.98 -25.03
C ALA A 730 -16.08 36.83 -26.32
N LEU A 731 -16.92 37.87 -26.33
CA LEU A 731 -17.04 38.79 -27.47
C LEU A 731 -15.77 39.64 -27.67
N ASN A 732 -15.04 39.96 -26.59
CA ASN A 732 -13.75 40.67 -26.67
C ASN A 732 -12.68 39.86 -27.45
N PHE A 733 -12.82 38.54 -27.48
CA PHE A 733 -11.94 37.63 -28.22
C PHE A 733 -12.53 37.14 -29.55
N GLN A 734 -13.52 37.82 -30.14
CA GLN A 734 -14.09 37.45 -31.46
C GLN A 734 -13.06 37.38 -32.59
N ASN A 735 -11.94 38.09 -32.44
CA ASN A 735 -10.82 38.05 -33.36
C ASN A 735 -9.96 36.78 -33.23
N GLU A 736 -10.21 35.93 -32.25
CA GLU A 736 -9.60 34.61 -32.04
C GLU A 736 -10.67 33.51 -32.17
N ASN A 737 -10.43 32.33 -31.57
CA ASN A 737 -11.42 31.25 -31.48
C ASN A 737 -11.91 31.09 -30.02
N PRO A 738 -12.84 31.94 -29.55
CA PRO A 738 -13.39 31.85 -28.19
C PRO A 738 -14.37 30.68 -28.08
N ILE A 739 -14.15 29.85 -27.04
CA ILE A 739 -14.96 28.68 -26.72
C ILE A 739 -15.48 28.86 -25.29
N ILE A 740 -16.79 29.07 -25.13
CA ILE A 740 -17.41 29.12 -23.81
C ILE A 740 -17.68 27.70 -23.33
N LEU A 741 -17.05 27.32 -22.21
CA LEU A 741 -17.34 26.08 -21.50
C LEU A 741 -18.40 26.37 -20.43
N THR A 742 -19.63 25.93 -20.68
CA THR A 742 -20.79 26.16 -19.81
C THR A 742 -21.79 25.02 -19.94
N SER A 743 -22.42 24.62 -18.83
CA SER A 743 -23.54 23.68 -18.86
C SER A 743 -24.91 24.38 -18.86
N ASP A 744 -24.95 25.71 -18.86
CA ASP A 744 -26.20 26.48 -18.90
C ASP A 744 -26.75 26.59 -20.33
N ASN A 745 -27.99 26.16 -20.54
CA ASN A 745 -28.62 26.17 -21.85
C ASN A 745 -28.88 27.60 -22.36
N GLY A 746 -29.20 28.53 -21.47
CA GLY A 746 -29.47 29.93 -21.81
C GLY A 746 -28.23 30.65 -22.33
N LEU A 747 -27.10 30.50 -21.64
CA LEU A 747 -25.81 31.05 -22.09
C LEU A 747 -25.35 30.38 -23.39
N GLN A 748 -25.54 29.07 -23.56
CA GLN A 748 -25.22 28.39 -24.81
C GLN A 748 -26.00 28.95 -26.01
N ILE A 749 -27.31 29.15 -25.85
CA ILE A 749 -28.17 29.68 -26.94
C ILE A 749 -27.76 31.10 -27.30
N LYS A 750 -27.55 31.96 -26.29
CA LYS A 750 -27.09 33.35 -26.49
C LYS A 750 -25.74 33.43 -27.21
N ALA A 751 -24.77 32.62 -26.79
CA ALA A 751 -23.44 32.59 -27.39
C ALA A 751 -23.48 32.08 -28.84
N LYS A 752 -24.22 31.01 -29.12
CA LYS A 752 -24.43 30.52 -30.50
C LYS A 752 -25.10 31.57 -31.38
N GLY A 753 -26.08 32.30 -30.84
CA GLY A 753 -26.74 33.42 -31.53
C GLY A 753 -25.80 34.56 -31.91
N LEU A 754 -24.71 34.77 -31.16
CA LEU A 754 -23.66 35.75 -31.44
C LEU A 754 -22.44 35.14 -32.16
N SER A 755 -22.58 33.95 -32.76
CA SER A 755 -21.51 33.24 -33.47
C SER A 755 -20.29 32.87 -32.61
N ILE A 756 -20.48 32.72 -31.29
CA ILE A 756 -19.46 32.22 -30.35
C ILE A 756 -19.65 30.71 -30.15
N THR A 757 -18.55 29.96 -30.14
CA THR A 757 -18.60 28.52 -29.95
C THR A 757 -18.80 28.18 -28.48
N THR A 758 -19.62 27.16 -28.21
CA THR A 758 -19.90 26.69 -26.85
C THR A 758 -19.68 25.20 -26.76
N ILE A 759 -19.24 24.72 -25.62
CA ILE A 759 -19.15 23.29 -25.32
C ILE A 759 -19.69 23.04 -23.91
N SER A 760 -20.52 22.01 -23.76
CA SER A 760 -20.99 21.61 -22.42
C SER A 760 -19.91 20.84 -21.68
N LEU A 761 -19.92 20.88 -20.34
CA LEU A 761 -18.99 20.10 -19.52
C LEU A 761 -19.05 18.60 -19.87
N LYS A 762 -20.25 18.07 -20.08
CA LYS A 762 -20.47 16.66 -20.46
C LYS A 762 -19.84 16.32 -21.81
N GLU A 763 -19.99 17.19 -22.82
CA GLU A 763 -19.38 17.00 -24.14
C GLU A 763 -17.86 17.15 -24.10
N PHE A 764 -17.36 18.14 -23.36
CA PHE A 764 -15.93 18.35 -23.17
C PHE A 764 -15.25 17.12 -22.56
N LEU A 765 -15.84 16.55 -21.51
CA LEU A 765 -15.33 15.32 -20.88
C LEU A 765 -15.47 14.10 -21.81
N LYS A 766 -16.54 14.00 -22.61
CA LYS A 766 -16.74 12.90 -23.57
C LYS A 766 -15.70 12.92 -24.70
N GLN A 767 -15.35 14.09 -25.22
CA GLN A 767 -14.31 14.24 -26.25
C GLN A 767 -12.90 13.82 -25.78
N ARG A 768 -12.69 13.68 -24.45
CA ARG A 768 -11.44 13.17 -23.90
C ARG A 768 -11.41 11.66 -23.67
N ARG A 769 -12.57 11.01 -23.48
CA ARG A 769 -12.65 9.54 -23.29
C ARG A 769 -12.46 8.73 -24.57
N SER A 770 -12.54 9.37 -25.73
CA SER A 770 -12.31 8.75 -27.05
C SER A 770 -10.88 8.92 -27.54
N ARG A 771 -9.91 9.11 -26.64
CA ARG A 771 -8.49 9.29 -26.93
C ARG A 771 -7.67 8.22 -26.23
#